data_AF-A0A661IXF0-F1
#
_entry.id   AF-A0A661IXF0-F1
#
_cell.length_a   1.000
_cell.length_b   1.000
_cell.length_c   1.000
_cell.angle_alpha   90.00
_cell.angle_beta   90.00
_cell.angle_gamma   90.00
#
_symmetry.space_group_name_H-M   'P 1'
#
loop_
_entity.id
_entity.type
_entity.pdbx_description
1 polymer ?
#
loop_
_entity_poly.entity_id
_entity_poly.type
_entity_poly.pdbx_seq_one_letter_code
_entity_poly.pdbx_strand_id
1 'polypeptide(L)'
;MCRASDYLVDLGPGAGERGGKAVFAGPSSAISAAKSSRTGAYITGSSRPARPAQRRRPRKNYWLDLVGIQAHNLRTLDVRIPLGLLVAVTGVSGSGKSTLVEDVLYRNWLRRQGLATETPGYCREIKGLEYIDDVVFMDQQAIGRSPRANLLTYSGALTPIRELFAKTDLARLRNYGPGHFSFNTTGGRCEACAGQGFEKVEMQFLADLYLECPVCKGRRFREEILEVSYRGFSIGQVMDLTLAEAMELFADQNRIIKALSPLRDVGLDYLRLGQPVSTLSGGESQRLKLARSLGIKASKNTLIILDEPTTGLHADDTRLLVKTLNRLVDAGNSMVVVEHNLDVIQAADHVIDLGPEGGDEGGEVVVAGTPEEIAESSASHTGRFLARYWQGFETAAPVTDMKGGSEQNGVIKIRGAREHNLRNLTLDVPRDQLVVVTGVSGSGKSTLAFNVLFAEGQRRYLDSLSTFARQYLPVFDRPEAEEISGVPPTVAIDQRSSQMGRRSTVATITEVYHYLRLLFSKVGKPHCPVCGQIISAMSPEQMTRDLRQRFENKRLILLAPKIMGRKGFHRQILERAVAQGYEEARIDGKIYSLNPIPKLARFREHDVEIVIRKWKRFSKDGEVELAGVVDETLAVGDGQLVAWGGSKNEVFYSRRLTCGRCHLGMPSLDPRLFSFNSRHGACDRCEGIGHWGGSVDGDVCPACKGARLNETALSVRINGRNIWDVCDQSVSAARGFFTTWQFSGRDADIAKPLLDEILNRLDFLDQVGLDYLHLGRGADTLSGGEGQRIRLAAQMGSNLRGVCYILVEPTICLHPRDNDKLLDTLTELKEKGNTIVVVEHDEATIRRAEHRI
;
A
#
# COMPACT_ATOMS: atom_id res chain seq x y z
N MET A 1 8.29 23.52 -14.38
CA MET A 1 7.37 23.37 -13.23
C MET A 1 7.81 24.18 -12.02
N CYS A 2 8.95 23.91 -11.38
CA CYS A 2 9.41 24.65 -10.18
C CYS A 2 9.52 26.18 -10.34
N ARG A 3 9.87 26.68 -11.54
CA ARG A 3 9.91 28.13 -11.81
C ARG A 3 8.54 28.78 -12.02
N ALA A 4 7.51 27.97 -12.31
CA ALA A 4 6.15 28.41 -12.57
C ALA A 4 5.23 28.22 -11.37
N SER A 5 5.74 27.68 -10.26
CA SER A 5 4.95 27.49 -9.04
C SER A 5 4.90 28.77 -8.22
N ASP A 6 3.74 29.08 -7.63
CA ASP A 6 3.59 30.26 -6.76
C ASP A 6 4.41 30.12 -5.48
N TYR A 7 4.51 28.90 -4.97
CA TYR A 7 5.24 28.56 -3.77
C TYR A 7 6.11 27.32 -4.01
N LEU A 8 7.30 27.32 -3.43
CA LEU A 8 8.26 26.23 -3.55
C LEU A 8 8.83 25.91 -2.17
N VAL A 9 8.83 24.61 -1.85
CA VAL A 9 9.47 24.06 -0.65
C VAL A 9 10.59 23.14 -1.09
N ASP A 10 11.82 23.45 -0.66
CA ASP A 10 13.00 22.61 -0.86
C ASP A 10 13.35 21.89 0.45
N LEU A 11 13.48 20.56 0.39
CA LEU A 11 13.74 19.69 1.52
C LEU A 11 15.15 19.11 1.42
N GLY A 12 15.92 19.18 2.50
CA GLY A 12 17.33 18.77 2.48
C GLY A 12 18.03 19.01 3.82
N PRO A 13 19.37 19.22 3.83
CA PRO A 13 20.28 19.43 2.70
C PRO A 13 20.78 18.14 2.00
N GLY A 14 20.37 16.94 2.46
CA GLY A 14 20.70 15.65 1.85
C GLY A 14 19.54 14.66 1.93
N ALA A 15 19.80 13.40 1.56
CA ALA A 15 18.82 12.31 1.63
C ALA A 15 18.96 11.47 2.92
N GLY A 16 17.92 10.69 3.23
CA GLY A 16 17.87 9.84 4.43
C GLY A 16 17.96 10.66 5.72
N GLU A 17 18.76 10.19 6.68
CA GLU A 17 18.95 10.83 7.99
C GLU A 17 19.57 12.25 7.91
N ARG A 18 20.16 12.61 6.76
CA ARG A 18 20.71 13.95 6.49
C ARG A 18 19.69 14.91 5.85
N GLY A 19 18.45 14.46 5.66
CA GLY A 19 17.34 15.24 5.10
C GLY A 19 16.31 15.68 6.14
N GLY A 20 15.06 15.82 5.71
CA GLY A 20 13.91 16.07 6.59
C GLY A 20 13.80 17.50 7.14
N LYS A 21 14.58 18.46 6.63
CA LYS A 21 14.50 19.87 7.00
C LYS A 21 14.12 20.72 5.79
N ALA A 22 13.29 21.73 6.00
CA ALA A 22 13.05 22.74 4.97
C ALA A 22 14.30 23.62 4.82
N VAL A 23 14.96 23.53 3.66
CA VAL A 23 16.12 24.36 3.30
C VAL A 23 15.65 25.69 2.70
N PHE A 24 14.48 25.67 2.05
CA PHE A 24 13.79 26.85 1.55
C PHE A 24 12.27 26.60 1.59
N ALA A 25 11.49 27.62 1.93
CA ALA A 25 10.04 27.61 1.80
C ALA A 25 9.60 29.05 1.51
N GLY A 26 9.08 29.30 0.31
CA GLY A 26 8.70 30.64 -0.10
C GLY A 26 8.31 30.71 -1.58
N PRO A 27 8.10 31.92 -2.11
CA PRO A 27 7.85 32.12 -3.54
C PRO A 27 8.98 31.55 -4.40
N SER A 28 8.65 30.91 -5.53
CA SER A 28 9.67 30.26 -6.39
C SER A 28 10.70 31.25 -6.94
N SER A 29 10.33 32.52 -7.11
CA SER A 29 11.23 33.61 -7.51
C SER A 29 12.37 33.85 -6.51
N ALA A 30 12.14 33.58 -5.22
CA ALA A 30 13.11 33.80 -4.15
C ALA A 30 14.06 32.62 -3.91
N ILE A 31 13.88 31.46 -4.58
CA ILE A 31 14.73 30.29 -4.38
C ILE A 31 16.20 30.55 -4.75
N SER A 32 16.44 31.47 -5.68
CA SER A 32 17.78 31.87 -6.13
C SER A 32 18.61 32.53 -5.02
N ALA A 33 17.96 33.13 -4.01
CA ALA A 33 18.63 33.74 -2.87
C ALA A 33 19.05 32.71 -1.80
N ALA A 34 18.47 31.51 -1.82
CA ALA A 34 18.74 30.45 -0.86
C ALA A 34 20.04 29.70 -1.22
N LYS A 35 21.19 30.22 -0.76
CA LYS A 35 22.52 29.64 -1.06
C LYS A 35 22.70 28.18 -0.62
N SER A 36 21.94 27.73 0.38
CA SER A 36 21.92 26.34 0.86
C SER A 36 21.05 25.39 0.01
N SER A 37 20.19 25.94 -0.86
CA SER A 37 19.28 25.18 -1.70
C SER A 37 20.00 24.63 -2.93
N ARG A 38 20.07 23.30 -3.02
CA ARG A 38 20.57 22.59 -4.20
C ARG A 38 19.66 22.79 -5.40
N THR A 39 18.34 22.78 -5.17
CA THR A 39 17.35 23.10 -6.20
C THR A 39 17.53 24.53 -6.71
N GLY A 40 17.81 25.49 -5.83
CA GLY A 40 18.14 26.88 -6.19
C GLY A 40 19.37 26.97 -7.09
N ALA A 41 20.46 26.30 -6.70
CA ALA A 41 21.69 26.24 -7.51
C ALA A 41 21.47 25.64 -8.91
N TYR A 42 20.57 24.66 -9.04
CA TYR A 42 20.24 24.04 -10.32
C TYR A 42 19.34 24.94 -11.18
N ILE A 43 18.35 25.57 -10.55
CA ILE A 43 17.44 26.51 -11.21
C ILE A 43 18.22 27.70 -11.76
N THR A 44 19.19 28.25 -11.04
CA THR A 44 20.04 29.35 -11.51
C THR A 44 21.09 28.92 -12.55
N GLY A 45 21.20 27.62 -12.81
CA GLY A 45 22.13 27.05 -13.79
C GLY A 45 23.52 26.71 -13.24
N SER A 46 23.83 27.09 -11.99
CA SER A 46 25.16 26.91 -11.38
C SER A 46 25.56 25.46 -11.10
N SER A 47 24.61 24.54 -10.95
CA SER A 47 24.88 23.11 -10.69
C SER A 47 24.45 22.14 -11.80
N ARG A 48 24.02 22.66 -12.96
CA ARG A 48 23.61 21.82 -14.10
C ARG A 48 24.78 20.94 -14.61
N PRO A 49 24.52 19.71 -15.09
CA PRO A 49 25.52 18.93 -15.79
C PRO A 49 26.11 19.72 -16.96
N ALA A 50 27.44 19.80 -17.02
CA ALA A 50 28.12 20.47 -18.11
C ALA A 50 27.98 19.66 -19.41
N ARG A 51 27.84 20.37 -20.53
CA ARG A 51 27.89 19.75 -21.86
C ARG A 51 29.27 19.12 -22.09
N PRO A 52 29.35 17.88 -22.60
CA PRO A 52 30.64 17.27 -22.92
C PRO A 52 31.43 18.12 -23.92
N ALA A 53 32.70 18.39 -23.63
CA ALA A 53 33.58 19.16 -24.53
C ALA A 53 33.90 18.40 -25.82
N GLN A 54 33.92 17.06 -25.75
CA GLN A 54 34.07 16.15 -26.88
C GLN A 54 33.13 14.97 -26.69
N ARG A 55 32.54 14.47 -27.78
CA ARG A 55 31.69 13.27 -27.81
C ARG A 55 32.45 12.09 -28.39
N ARG A 56 32.10 10.88 -27.93
CA ARG A 56 32.61 9.65 -28.53
C ARG A 56 32.04 9.53 -29.95
N ARG A 57 32.87 9.11 -30.91
CA ARG A 57 32.46 8.99 -32.32
C ARG A 57 32.07 7.56 -32.66
N PRO A 58 31.02 7.35 -33.48
CA PRO A 58 30.64 6.01 -33.91
C PRO A 58 31.74 5.39 -34.79
N ARG A 59 31.99 4.09 -34.60
CA ARG A 59 32.92 3.32 -35.44
C ARG A 59 32.19 2.89 -36.72
N LYS A 60 32.87 2.91 -37.88
CA LYS A 60 32.24 2.68 -39.19
C LYS A 60 31.41 1.39 -39.30
N ASN A 61 31.87 0.29 -38.70
CA ASN A 61 31.23 -1.04 -38.81
C ASN A 61 30.74 -1.58 -37.46
N TYR A 62 30.42 -0.72 -36.50
CA TYR A 62 29.99 -1.13 -35.15
C TYR A 62 28.61 -0.55 -34.83
N TRP A 63 27.61 -1.06 -35.54
CA TRP A 63 26.21 -0.60 -35.50
C TRP A 63 25.26 -1.77 -35.37
N LEU A 64 24.12 -1.52 -34.75
CA LEU A 64 22.97 -2.40 -34.74
C LEU A 64 21.93 -1.83 -35.70
N ASP A 65 21.66 -2.55 -36.79
CA ASP A 65 20.72 -2.11 -37.82
C ASP A 65 19.42 -2.89 -37.67
N LEU A 66 18.35 -2.20 -37.27
CA LEU A 66 17.00 -2.72 -37.19
C LEU A 66 16.25 -2.34 -38.47
N VAL A 67 15.81 -3.34 -39.22
CA VAL A 67 15.31 -3.16 -40.59
C VAL A 67 13.88 -3.69 -40.71
N GLY A 68 12.99 -2.88 -41.26
CA GLY A 68 11.58 -3.20 -41.53
C GLY A 68 10.78 -3.41 -40.25
N ILE A 69 10.90 -2.51 -39.28
CA ILE A 69 10.20 -2.59 -38.00
C ILE A 69 8.71 -2.30 -38.20
N GLN A 70 7.85 -3.21 -37.73
CA GLN A 70 6.40 -3.04 -37.68
C GLN A 70 5.86 -3.48 -36.32
N ALA A 71 5.47 -2.52 -35.49
CA ALA A 71 4.90 -2.78 -34.17
C ALA A 71 4.11 -1.56 -33.71
N HIS A 72 2.86 -1.77 -33.31
CA HIS A 72 1.95 -0.69 -32.93
C HIS A 72 1.88 0.41 -34.00
N ASN A 73 2.32 1.64 -33.68
CA ASN A 73 2.35 2.77 -34.61
C ASN A 73 3.63 2.85 -35.46
N LEU A 74 4.63 1.99 -35.26
CA LEU A 74 5.82 1.92 -36.12
C LEU A 74 5.45 1.25 -37.45
N ARG A 75 5.49 2.00 -38.56
CA ARG A 75 5.04 1.55 -39.89
C ARG A 75 6.21 1.42 -40.87
N THR A 76 6.96 0.31 -40.78
CA THR A 76 8.10 0.00 -41.66
C THR A 76 9.29 0.93 -41.44
N LEU A 77 9.72 1.01 -40.19
CA LEU A 77 10.83 1.86 -39.75
C LEU A 77 12.17 1.14 -39.87
N ASP A 78 13.19 1.83 -40.38
CA ASP A 78 14.59 1.40 -40.37
C ASP A 78 15.38 2.30 -39.41
N VAL A 79 16.04 1.71 -38.40
CA VAL A 79 16.82 2.44 -37.38
C VAL A 79 18.22 1.84 -37.25
N ARG A 80 19.23 2.71 -37.12
CA ARG A 80 20.61 2.31 -36.85
C ARG A 80 21.04 2.83 -35.48
N ILE A 81 21.58 1.95 -34.63
CA ILE A 81 22.06 2.30 -33.28
C ILE A 81 23.57 2.07 -33.21
N PRO A 82 24.39 3.09 -32.96
CA PRO A 82 25.83 2.92 -32.85
C PRO A 82 26.19 2.23 -31.53
N LEU A 83 27.05 1.22 -31.60
CA LEU A 83 27.51 0.47 -30.42
C LEU A 83 28.75 1.14 -29.79
N GLY A 84 28.96 0.89 -28.49
CA GLY A 84 30.03 1.47 -27.68
C GLY A 84 29.84 2.95 -27.33
N LEU A 85 28.62 3.46 -27.47
CA LEU A 85 28.23 4.86 -27.23
C LEU A 85 27.07 4.94 -26.22
N LEU A 86 26.86 6.13 -25.65
CA LEU A 86 25.61 6.50 -24.98
C LEU A 86 24.60 6.99 -26.02
N VAL A 87 23.59 6.18 -26.34
CA VAL A 87 22.53 6.53 -27.30
C VAL A 87 21.25 6.90 -26.56
N ALA A 88 20.69 8.08 -26.81
CA ALA A 88 19.39 8.48 -26.29
C ALA A 88 18.29 8.32 -27.35
N VAL A 89 17.20 7.63 -27.01
CA VAL A 89 15.97 7.56 -27.82
C VAL A 89 14.98 8.57 -27.25
N THR A 90 14.62 9.56 -28.06
CA THR A 90 13.83 10.73 -27.67
C THR A 90 12.61 10.86 -28.57
N GLY A 91 11.74 11.84 -28.29
CA GLY A 91 10.48 12.05 -29.03
C GLY A 91 9.29 12.25 -28.12
N VAL A 92 8.19 12.79 -28.65
CA VAL A 92 6.96 13.08 -27.88
C VAL A 92 6.32 11.81 -27.28
N SER A 93 5.46 11.97 -26.28
CA SER A 93 4.74 10.81 -25.71
C SER A 93 3.88 10.13 -26.78
N GLY A 94 3.92 8.80 -26.85
CA GLY A 94 3.23 8.03 -27.88
C GLY A 94 3.93 7.95 -29.24
N SER A 95 5.16 8.47 -29.41
CA SER A 95 5.89 8.39 -30.68
C SER A 95 6.46 7.00 -31.03
N GLY A 96 6.37 6.03 -30.12
CA GLY A 96 6.84 4.65 -30.33
C GLY A 96 8.21 4.32 -29.70
N LYS A 97 8.74 5.14 -28.78
CA LYS A 97 10.04 4.92 -28.10
C LYS A 97 10.13 3.57 -27.37
N SER A 98 9.20 3.29 -26.46
CA SER A 98 9.18 2.03 -25.70
C SER A 98 8.93 0.83 -26.63
N THR A 99 8.09 0.99 -27.66
CA THR A 99 7.90 -0.05 -28.67
C THR A 99 9.18 -0.38 -29.44
N LEU A 100 9.96 0.63 -29.84
CA LEU A 100 11.24 0.40 -30.52
C LEU A 100 12.25 -0.32 -29.61
N VAL A 101 12.36 0.12 -28.35
CA VAL A 101 13.43 -0.30 -27.45
C VAL A 101 13.10 -1.59 -26.69
N GLU A 102 11.88 -1.72 -26.18
CA GLU A 102 11.43 -2.90 -25.44
C GLU A 102 10.84 -3.95 -26.40
N ASP A 103 9.75 -3.63 -27.09
CA ASP A 103 8.97 -4.61 -27.85
C ASP A 103 9.74 -5.17 -29.05
N VAL A 104 10.53 -4.32 -29.71
CA VAL A 104 11.29 -4.68 -30.89
C VAL A 104 12.70 -5.10 -30.50
N LEU A 105 13.54 -4.20 -29.96
CA LEU A 105 14.95 -4.50 -29.72
C LEU A 105 15.16 -5.57 -28.63
N TYR A 106 14.64 -5.37 -27.42
CA TYR A 106 14.90 -6.27 -26.31
C TYR A 106 14.23 -7.65 -26.48
N ARG A 107 12.94 -7.69 -26.85
CA ARG A 107 12.21 -8.95 -27.00
C ARG A 107 12.70 -9.80 -28.17
N ASN A 108 13.14 -9.19 -29.29
CA ASN A 108 13.77 -9.98 -30.38
C ASN A 108 15.11 -10.57 -29.95
N TRP A 109 15.90 -9.88 -29.11
CA TRP A 109 17.10 -10.47 -28.53
C TRP A 109 16.78 -11.66 -27.63
N LEU A 110 15.81 -11.55 -26.72
CA LEU A 110 15.36 -12.66 -25.86
C LEU A 110 14.95 -13.88 -26.69
N ARG A 111 14.13 -13.67 -27.73
CA ARG A 111 13.68 -14.73 -28.64
C ARG A 111 14.86 -15.42 -29.33
N ARG A 112 15.87 -14.66 -29.79
CA ARG A 112 17.06 -15.23 -30.44
C ARG A 112 17.92 -16.05 -29.47
N GLN A 113 17.98 -15.67 -28.20
CA GLN A 113 18.67 -16.43 -27.14
C GLN A 113 17.87 -17.65 -26.64
N GLY A 114 16.65 -17.86 -27.16
CA GLY A 114 15.76 -18.93 -26.68
C GLY A 114 15.20 -18.69 -25.28
N LEU A 115 15.21 -17.44 -24.81
CA LEU A 115 14.66 -17.05 -23.51
C LEU A 115 13.15 -16.79 -23.63
N ALA A 116 12.42 -17.02 -22.55
CA ALA A 116 10.98 -16.75 -22.50
C ALA A 116 10.71 -15.24 -22.65
N THR A 117 9.81 -14.90 -23.56
CA THR A 117 9.39 -13.52 -23.83
C THR A 117 7.96 -13.53 -24.37
N GLU A 118 7.25 -12.42 -24.18
CA GLU A 118 6.03 -12.14 -24.95
C GLU A 118 6.35 -12.05 -26.45
N THR A 119 5.32 -12.09 -27.29
CA THR A 119 5.48 -11.97 -28.74
C THR A 119 6.23 -10.68 -29.07
N PRO A 120 7.44 -10.76 -29.66
CA PRO A 120 8.20 -9.56 -30.00
C PRO A 120 7.53 -8.81 -31.16
N GLY A 121 7.74 -7.50 -31.19
CA GLY A 121 7.37 -6.67 -32.34
C GLY A 121 8.05 -7.16 -33.62
N TYR A 122 7.36 -7.04 -34.75
CA TYR A 122 7.91 -7.52 -36.02
C TYR A 122 9.11 -6.66 -36.43
N CYS A 123 10.21 -7.34 -36.75
CA CYS A 123 11.40 -6.74 -37.34
C CYS A 123 11.87 -7.71 -38.40
N ARG A 124 11.94 -7.26 -39.65
CA ARG A 124 12.34 -8.11 -40.78
C ARG A 124 13.76 -8.65 -40.60
N GLU A 125 14.68 -7.80 -40.15
CA GLU A 125 16.07 -8.20 -39.90
C GLU A 125 16.72 -7.31 -38.82
N ILE A 126 17.59 -7.91 -37.99
CA ILE A 126 18.44 -7.18 -37.04
C ILE A 126 19.90 -7.60 -37.27
N LYS A 127 20.73 -6.68 -37.81
CA LYS A 127 22.16 -6.90 -38.09
C LYS A 127 23.03 -6.31 -36.99
N GLY A 128 24.20 -6.90 -36.72
CA GLY A 128 25.14 -6.39 -35.71
C GLY A 128 24.92 -6.95 -34.30
N LEU A 129 24.00 -7.91 -34.12
CA LEU A 129 23.80 -8.61 -32.85
C LEU A 129 24.99 -9.48 -32.45
N GLU A 130 25.81 -9.90 -33.42
CA GLU A 130 27.08 -10.62 -33.21
C GLU A 130 28.12 -9.82 -32.40
N TYR A 131 27.94 -8.51 -32.28
CA TYR A 131 28.79 -7.65 -31.47
C TYR A 131 28.39 -7.57 -29.99
N ILE A 132 27.24 -8.14 -29.64
CA ILE A 132 26.61 -8.05 -28.32
C ILE A 132 26.60 -9.44 -27.66
N ASP A 133 27.30 -9.56 -26.54
CA ASP A 133 27.36 -10.81 -25.78
C ASP A 133 26.17 -10.97 -24.81
N ASP A 134 25.61 -9.86 -24.35
CA ASP A 134 24.55 -9.84 -23.33
C ASP A 134 23.71 -8.55 -23.45
N VAL A 135 22.42 -8.63 -23.09
CA VAL A 135 21.53 -7.46 -23.05
C VAL A 135 20.87 -7.37 -21.68
N VAL A 136 21.00 -6.20 -21.05
CA VAL A 136 20.40 -5.90 -19.76
C VAL A 136 19.35 -4.82 -19.95
N PHE A 137 18.08 -5.17 -19.79
CA PHE A 137 16.97 -4.21 -19.78
C PHE A 137 16.61 -3.79 -18.35
N MET A 138 16.47 -2.48 -18.13
CA MET A 138 16.07 -1.89 -16.87
C MET A 138 14.83 -1.03 -17.05
N ASP A 139 13.70 -1.55 -16.59
CA ASP A 139 12.41 -0.88 -16.56
C ASP A 139 12.18 -0.08 -15.27
N GLN A 140 11.01 0.54 -15.15
CA GLN A 140 10.55 1.22 -13.94
C GLN A 140 9.90 0.29 -12.90
N GLN A 141 9.79 -1.03 -13.16
CA GLN A 141 9.09 -1.93 -12.24
C GLN A 141 9.82 -2.10 -10.92
N ALA A 142 9.07 -2.26 -9.82
CA ALA A 142 9.64 -2.51 -8.50
C ALA A 142 10.45 -3.81 -8.49
N ILE A 143 11.68 -3.75 -7.98
CA ILE A 143 12.67 -4.84 -8.01
C ILE A 143 12.21 -6.10 -7.26
N GLY A 144 11.40 -5.93 -6.21
CA GLY A 144 10.94 -7.05 -5.40
C GLY A 144 9.82 -6.65 -4.45
N ARG A 145 8.84 -7.55 -4.31
CA ARG A 145 7.69 -7.39 -3.41
C ARG A 145 7.91 -8.02 -2.02
N SER A 146 8.99 -8.77 -1.84
CA SER A 146 9.27 -9.48 -0.60
C SER A 146 10.15 -8.67 0.35
N PRO A 147 9.84 -8.61 1.65
CA PRO A 147 10.71 -8.02 2.67
C PRO A 147 12.10 -8.65 2.78
N ARG A 148 12.28 -9.86 2.22
CA ARG A 148 13.58 -10.56 2.18
C ARG A 148 14.54 -9.94 1.18
N ALA A 149 14.05 -9.29 0.13
CA ALA A 149 14.88 -8.56 -0.80
C ALA A 149 15.34 -7.26 -0.13
N ASN A 150 16.65 -7.11 0.05
CA ASN A 150 17.33 -5.94 0.61
C ASN A 150 18.68 -5.72 -0.10
N LEU A 151 19.38 -4.63 0.25
CA LEU A 151 20.66 -4.25 -0.37
C LEU A 151 21.72 -5.36 -0.27
N LEU A 152 21.81 -6.09 0.84
CA LEU A 152 22.79 -7.18 1.01
C LEU A 152 22.51 -8.37 0.10
N THR A 153 21.23 -8.73 -0.06
CA THR A 153 20.85 -9.80 -1.00
C THR A 153 21.03 -9.38 -2.45
N TYR A 154 20.75 -8.12 -2.77
CA TYR A 154 20.79 -7.62 -4.13
C TYR A 154 22.23 -7.40 -4.64
N SER A 155 23.10 -6.84 -3.78
CA SER A 155 24.53 -6.68 -4.08
C SER A 155 25.34 -7.99 -4.01
N GLY A 156 24.76 -9.04 -3.41
CA GLY A 156 25.47 -10.28 -3.10
C GLY A 156 26.43 -10.18 -1.90
N ALA A 157 26.47 -9.04 -1.19
CA ALA A 157 27.32 -8.84 -0.02
C ALA A 157 26.95 -9.74 1.17
N LEU A 158 25.71 -10.26 1.22
CA LEU A 158 25.28 -11.16 2.31
C LEU A 158 26.14 -12.42 2.40
N THR A 159 26.58 -12.99 1.28
CA THR A 159 27.38 -14.23 1.28
C THR A 159 28.75 -14.07 1.95
N PRO A 160 29.62 -13.13 1.53
CA PRO A 160 30.90 -12.93 2.20
C PRO A 160 30.73 -12.47 3.67
N ILE A 161 29.68 -11.74 4.02
CA ILE A 161 29.37 -11.40 5.42
C ILE A 161 29.07 -12.67 6.23
N ARG A 162 28.23 -13.58 5.74
CA ARG A 162 27.92 -14.85 6.44
C ARG A 162 29.15 -15.73 6.63
N GLU A 163 30.02 -15.80 5.62
CA GLU A 163 31.29 -16.52 5.69
C GLU A 163 32.23 -15.92 6.75
N LEU A 164 32.22 -14.59 6.90
CA LEU A 164 33.01 -13.88 7.91
C LEU A 164 32.50 -14.17 9.33
N PHE A 165 31.19 -14.09 9.56
CA PHE A 165 30.59 -14.40 10.87
C PHE A 165 30.83 -15.85 11.30
N ALA A 166 30.77 -16.81 10.37
CA ALA A 166 31.06 -18.21 10.64
C ALA A 166 32.52 -18.48 11.05
N LYS A 167 33.45 -17.55 10.79
CA LYS A 167 34.87 -17.66 11.18
C LYS A 167 35.18 -17.07 12.55
N THR A 168 34.23 -16.42 13.20
CA THR A 168 34.42 -15.88 14.57
C THR A 168 34.59 -17.01 15.59
N ASP A 169 35.28 -16.73 16.70
CA ASP A 169 35.61 -17.74 17.70
C ASP A 169 34.36 -18.36 18.33
N LEU A 170 33.36 -17.52 18.65
CA LEU A 170 32.09 -17.98 19.22
C LEU A 170 31.29 -18.85 18.23
N ALA A 171 31.28 -18.50 16.94
CA ALA A 171 30.64 -19.33 15.91
C ALA A 171 31.31 -20.69 15.76
N ARG A 172 32.64 -20.74 15.77
CA ARG A 172 33.40 -22.00 15.71
C ARG A 172 33.14 -22.88 16.92
N LEU A 173 33.15 -22.30 18.13
CA LEU A 173 32.87 -23.02 19.36
C LEU A 173 31.46 -23.64 19.37
N ARG A 174 30.49 -22.98 18.74
CA ARG A 174 29.11 -23.45 18.61
C ARG A 174 28.81 -24.24 17.34
N ASN A 175 29.83 -24.57 16.53
CA ASN A 175 29.69 -25.25 15.24
C ASN A 175 28.71 -24.55 14.25
N TYR A 176 28.65 -23.23 14.27
CA TYR A 176 27.81 -22.45 13.36
C TYR A 176 28.50 -22.22 12.01
N GLY A 177 28.01 -22.90 10.97
CA GLY A 177 28.36 -22.61 9.57
C GLY A 177 27.65 -21.38 8.98
N PRO A 178 28.01 -20.93 7.76
CA PRO A 178 27.42 -19.76 7.09
C PRO A 178 25.89 -19.81 6.90
N GLY A 179 25.31 -21.02 6.86
CA GLY A 179 23.86 -21.22 6.78
C GLY A 179 23.10 -20.70 8.00
N HIS A 180 23.72 -20.69 9.18
CA HIS A 180 23.10 -20.15 10.40
C HIS A 180 22.97 -18.62 10.33
N PHE A 181 23.84 -17.95 9.59
CA PHE A 181 23.81 -16.49 9.41
C PHE A 181 22.93 -16.08 8.21
N SER A 182 22.10 -16.98 7.69
CA SER A 182 21.16 -16.69 6.60
C SER A 182 19.73 -16.64 7.11
N PHE A 183 19.06 -15.51 6.92
CA PHE A 183 17.64 -15.36 7.26
C PHE A 183 16.71 -16.09 6.27
N ASN A 184 17.23 -16.57 5.13
CA ASN A 184 16.45 -17.31 4.12
C ASN A 184 16.31 -18.80 4.46
N THR A 185 17.20 -19.34 5.27
CA THR A 185 17.29 -20.78 5.59
C THR A 185 16.89 -21.05 7.02
N THR A 186 16.28 -22.21 7.26
CA THR A 186 16.08 -22.73 8.62
C THR A 186 17.43 -22.99 9.28
N GLY A 187 17.46 -23.03 10.61
CA GLY A 187 18.69 -22.95 11.37
C GLY A 187 18.68 -21.63 12.12
N GLY A 188 19.40 -20.60 11.68
CA GLY A 188 19.57 -19.39 12.49
C GLY A 188 18.55 -18.26 12.32
N ARG A 189 17.61 -18.37 11.38
CA ARG A 189 16.56 -17.34 11.18
C ARG A 189 15.53 -17.35 12.31
N CYS A 190 14.87 -16.22 12.53
CA CYS A 190 13.69 -16.15 13.39
C CYS A 190 12.53 -16.90 12.73
N GLU A 191 12.07 -18.00 13.34
CA GLU A 191 10.98 -18.81 12.78
C GLU A 191 9.62 -18.11 12.86
N ALA A 192 9.39 -17.25 13.87
CA ALA A 192 8.14 -16.51 14.01
C ALA A 192 7.81 -15.61 12.80
N CYS A 193 8.83 -15.04 12.16
CA CYS A 193 8.66 -14.25 10.93
C CYS A 193 9.25 -14.94 9.69
N ALA A 194 9.67 -16.20 9.81
CA ALA A 194 10.44 -16.93 8.80
C ALA A 194 11.58 -16.08 8.18
N GLY A 195 12.31 -15.35 9.02
CA GLY A 195 13.43 -14.48 8.65
C GLY A 195 13.06 -13.21 7.86
N GLN A 196 11.80 -12.81 7.79
CA GLN A 196 11.39 -11.56 7.14
C GLN A 196 11.72 -10.32 8.00
N GLY A 197 11.75 -10.48 9.33
CA GLY A 197 11.89 -9.37 10.28
C GLY A 197 10.60 -8.62 10.55
N PHE A 198 9.61 -8.74 9.67
CA PHE A 198 8.32 -8.07 9.74
C PHE A 198 7.17 -9.08 9.64
N GLU A 199 6.04 -8.72 10.23
CA GLU A 199 4.74 -9.36 10.03
C GLU A 199 3.90 -8.46 9.11
N LYS A 200 3.30 -9.05 8.07
CA LYS A 200 2.37 -8.34 7.20
C LYS A 200 0.96 -8.47 7.76
N VAL A 201 0.35 -7.35 8.15
CA VAL A 201 -1.05 -7.26 8.53
C VAL A 201 -1.86 -6.75 7.35
N GLU A 202 -2.69 -7.63 6.79
CA GLU A 202 -3.59 -7.28 5.70
C GLU A 202 -4.73 -6.38 6.19
N MET A 203 -4.85 -5.19 5.60
CA MET A 203 -5.80 -4.15 6.03
C MET A 203 -7.01 -3.95 5.09
N GLN A 204 -7.18 -4.83 4.09
CA GLN A 204 -8.29 -4.89 3.10
C GLN A 204 -8.55 -3.60 2.32
N PHE A 205 -9.02 -2.55 2.99
CA PHE A 205 -9.39 -1.24 2.45
C PHE A 205 -8.29 -0.18 2.63
N LEU A 206 -7.31 -0.45 3.49
CA LEU A 206 -6.13 0.39 3.68
C LEU A 206 -4.88 -0.34 3.14
N ALA A 207 -3.80 0.42 2.92
CA ALA A 207 -2.51 -0.17 2.61
C ALA A 207 -2.09 -1.16 3.71
N ASP A 208 -1.56 -2.31 3.31
CA ASP A 208 -1.10 -3.33 4.24
C ASP A 208 -0.02 -2.79 5.17
N LEU A 209 -0.12 -3.12 6.45
CA LEU A 209 0.85 -2.69 7.46
C LEU A 209 1.95 -3.74 7.60
N TYR A 210 3.19 -3.27 7.71
CA TYR A 210 4.35 -4.10 8.01
C TYR A 210 4.84 -3.76 9.42
N LEU A 211 4.53 -4.63 10.37
CA LEU A 211 4.91 -4.44 11.77
C LEU A 211 6.20 -5.19 12.05
N GLU A 212 7.05 -4.63 12.91
CA GLU A 212 8.24 -5.37 13.35
C GLU A 212 7.84 -6.68 14.04
N CYS A 213 8.56 -7.75 13.72
CA CYS A 213 8.33 -9.04 14.35
C CYS A 213 8.49 -8.92 15.87
N PRO A 214 7.50 -9.31 16.69
CA PRO A 214 7.56 -9.15 18.15
C PRO A 214 8.60 -10.06 18.81
N VAL A 215 9.09 -11.07 18.10
CA VAL A 215 10.09 -12.03 18.58
C VAL A 215 11.50 -11.51 18.35
N CYS A 216 11.85 -11.15 17.11
CA CYS A 216 13.21 -10.72 16.77
C CYS A 216 13.38 -9.21 16.68
N LYS A 217 12.31 -8.41 16.80
CA LYS A 217 12.33 -6.92 16.70
C LYS A 217 13.07 -6.45 15.44
N GLY A 218 12.64 -6.95 14.28
CA GLY A 218 13.27 -6.64 12.99
C GLY A 218 14.60 -7.35 12.70
N ARG A 219 15.28 -7.95 13.70
CA ARG A 219 16.63 -8.52 13.55
C ARG A 219 16.72 -9.76 12.65
N ARG A 220 15.61 -10.42 12.33
CA ARG A 220 15.50 -11.60 11.43
C ARG A 220 16.15 -12.91 11.88
N PHE A 221 16.95 -12.90 12.95
CA PHE A 221 17.66 -14.07 13.47
C PHE A 221 17.17 -14.47 14.86
N ARG A 222 17.51 -15.70 15.27
CA ARG A 222 17.32 -16.15 16.67
C ARG A 222 18.33 -15.48 17.59
N GLU A 223 18.00 -15.41 18.87
CA GLU A 223 18.80 -14.71 19.88
C GLU A 223 20.21 -15.31 19.99
N GLU A 224 20.35 -16.64 19.91
CA GLU A 224 21.64 -17.34 20.03
C GLU A 224 22.60 -17.03 18.86
N ILE A 225 22.05 -16.64 17.70
CA ILE A 225 22.82 -16.21 16.52
C ILE A 225 23.26 -14.75 16.67
N LEU A 226 22.43 -13.92 17.31
CA LEU A 226 22.74 -12.51 17.55
C LEU A 226 23.83 -12.31 18.61
N GLU A 227 24.10 -13.31 19.45
CA GLU A 227 25.25 -13.29 20.37
C GLU A 227 26.60 -13.34 19.65
N VAL A 228 26.65 -13.88 18.43
CA VAL A 228 27.87 -13.89 17.62
C VAL A 228 28.09 -12.50 17.05
N SER A 229 29.22 -11.90 17.40
CA SER A 229 29.60 -10.57 16.95
C SER A 229 30.89 -10.56 16.14
N TYR A 230 30.96 -9.65 15.17
CA TYR A 230 32.16 -9.26 14.47
C TYR A 230 32.42 -7.79 14.77
N ARG A 231 33.59 -7.48 15.36
CA ARG A 231 33.96 -6.12 15.82
C ARG A 231 32.88 -5.46 16.70
N GLY A 232 32.22 -6.25 17.56
CA GLY A 232 31.17 -5.76 18.45
C GLY A 232 29.78 -5.65 17.81
N PHE A 233 29.63 -5.96 16.51
CA PHE A 233 28.33 -5.96 15.82
C PHE A 233 27.85 -7.38 15.54
N SER A 234 26.63 -7.69 15.97
CA SER A 234 25.90 -8.88 15.53
C SER A 234 25.47 -8.76 14.07
N ILE A 235 25.16 -9.88 13.41
CA ILE A 235 24.67 -9.84 12.02
C ILE A 235 23.37 -9.04 11.90
N GLY A 236 22.50 -9.08 12.92
CA GLY A 236 21.27 -8.28 12.95
C GLY A 236 21.54 -6.78 13.11
N GLN A 237 22.64 -6.38 13.76
CA GLN A 237 23.07 -4.97 13.83
C GLN A 237 23.73 -4.50 12.53
N VAL A 238 24.49 -5.38 11.86
CA VAL A 238 25.04 -5.07 10.53
C VAL A 238 23.93 -4.74 9.53
N MET A 239 22.77 -5.39 9.63
CA MET A 239 21.61 -5.07 8.77
C MET A 239 21.02 -3.68 9.02
N ASP A 240 21.22 -3.09 10.19
CA ASP A 240 20.69 -1.76 10.52
C ASP A 240 21.65 -0.62 10.15
N LEU A 241 22.91 -0.94 9.84
CA LEU A 241 23.92 0.02 9.41
C LEU A 241 23.55 0.62 8.05
N THR A 242 23.83 1.90 7.89
CA THR A 242 23.88 2.54 6.58
C THR A 242 24.99 1.92 5.73
N LEU A 243 24.85 2.03 4.41
CA LEU A 243 25.89 1.59 3.48
C LEU A 243 27.24 2.25 3.80
N ALA A 244 27.25 3.54 4.14
CA ALA A 244 28.46 4.28 4.53
C ALA A 244 29.16 3.65 5.76
N GLU A 245 28.42 3.43 6.85
CA GLU A 245 28.95 2.81 8.07
C GLU A 245 29.45 1.38 7.80
N ALA A 246 28.75 0.64 6.95
CA ALA A 246 29.16 -0.70 6.58
C ALA A 246 30.48 -0.71 5.77
N MET A 247 30.70 0.29 4.91
CA MET A 247 31.97 0.42 4.18
C MET A 247 33.14 0.68 5.13
N GLU A 248 32.93 1.42 6.21
CA GLU A 248 33.93 1.64 7.26
C GLU A 248 34.17 0.37 8.09
N LEU A 249 33.09 -0.29 8.55
CA LEU A 249 33.17 -1.50 9.37
C LEU A 249 33.93 -2.64 8.65
N PHE A 250 33.74 -2.76 7.33
CA PHE A 250 34.32 -3.82 6.50
C PHE A 250 35.50 -3.35 5.62
N ALA A 251 36.16 -2.24 5.95
CA ALA A 251 37.21 -1.65 5.13
C ALA A 251 38.36 -2.62 4.75
N ASP A 252 38.67 -3.59 5.61
CA ASP A 252 39.69 -4.64 5.40
C ASP A 252 39.18 -5.87 4.63
N GLN A 253 37.87 -5.94 4.34
CA GLN A 253 37.23 -7.10 3.72
C GLN A 253 36.94 -6.85 2.24
N ASN A 254 37.97 -7.03 1.40
CA ASN A 254 37.92 -6.75 -0.05
C ASN A 254 36.71 -7.35 -0.79
N ARG A 255 36.26 -8.56 -0.44
CA ARG A 255 35.08 -9.19 -1.08
C ARG A 255 33.78 -8.47 -0.75
N ILE A 256 33.64 -7.93 0.47
CA ILE A 256 32.46 -7.19 0.90
C ILE A 256 32.49 -5.79 0.26
N ILE A 257 33.63 -5.11 0.32
CA ILE A 257 33.82 -3.78 -0.27
C ILE A 257 33.55 -3.78 -1.78
N LYS A 258 34.04 -4.78 -2.51
CA LYS A 258 33.75 -4.93 -3.94
C LYS A 258 32.26 -5.13 -4.25
N ALA A 259 31.52 -5.81 -3.36
CA ALA A 259 30.08 -6.00 -3.54
C ALA A 259 29.28 -4.73 -3.21
N LEU A 260 29.73 -3.94 -2.23
CA LEU A 260 29.04 -2.74 -1.75
C LEU A 260 29.41 -1.45 -2.53
N SER A 261 30.61 -1.34 -3.09
CA SER A 261 31.06 -0.11 -3.77
C SER A 261 30.14 0.37 -4.89
N PRO A 262 29.56 -0.51 -5.74
CA PRO A 262 28.67 -0.05 -6.81
C PRO A 262 27.44 0.68 -6.27
N LEU A 263 26.94 0.31 -5.09
CA LEU A 263 25.81 0.98 -4.43
C LEU A 263 26.17 2.40 -3.98
N ARG A 264 27.41 2.60 -3.51
CA ARG A 264 27.93 3.93 -3.15
C ARG A 264 28.15 4.79 -4.39
N ASP A 265 28.66 4.20 -5.46
CA ASP A 265 28.93 4.93 -6.71
C ASP A 265 27.67 5.54 -7.33
N VAL A 266 26.51 4.91 -7.11
CA VAL A 266 25.19 5.44 -7.51
C VAL A 266 24.53 6.33 -6.44
N GLY A 267 25.19 6.56 -5.30
CA GLY A 267 24.75 7.50 -4.27
C GLY A 267 23.73 6.96 -3.27
N LEU A 268 23.72 5.64 -3.02
CA LEU A 268 22.82 5.00 -2.05
C LEU A 268 23.41 4.87 -0.64
N ASP A 269 24.40 5.72 -0.29
CA ASP A 269 25.16 5.67 0.97
C ASP A 269 24.31 5.76 2.24
N TYR A 270 23.16 6.42 2.15
CA TYR A 270 22.26 6.66 3.27
C TYR A 270 21.29 5.51 3.54
N LEU A 271 21.17 4.53 2.62
CA LEU A 271 20.27 3.41 2.80
C LEU A 271 20.83 2.39 3.78
N ARG A 272 19.94 1.80 4.59
CA ARG A 272 20.30 0.73 5.53
C ARG A 272 20.40 -0.60 4.81
N LEU A 273 21.42 -1.40 5.12
CA LEU A 273 21.73 -2.66 4.45
C LEU A 273 20.58 -3.68 4.42
N GLY A 274 19.81 -3.74 5.51
CA GLY A 274 18.65 -4.62 5.69
C GLY A 274 17.34 -4.05 5.18
N GLN A 275 17.29 -2.79 4.74
CA GLN A 275 16.07 -2.13 4.30
C GLN A 275 15.40 -2.91 3.16
N PRO A 276 14.11 -3.26 3.29
CA PRO A 276 13.39 -3.94 2.23
C PRO A 276 13.38 -3.13 0.92
N VAL A 277 13.67 -3.78 -0.20
CA VAL A 277 13.70 -3.12 -1.53
C VAL A 277 12.31 -2.59 -1.92
N SER A 278 11.23 -3.20 -1.39
CA SER A 278 9.86 -2.73 -1.59
C SER A 278 9.55 -1.37 -0.96
N THR A 279 10.41 -0.89 -0.06
CA THR A 279 10.27 0.44 0.57
C THR A 279 11.06 1.53 -0.14
N LEU A 280 11.85 1.16 -1.16
CA LEU A 280 12.63 2.12 -1.92
C LEU A 280 11.73 2.93 -2.85
N SER A 281 12.02 4.22 -2.96
CA SER A 281 11.49 5.09 -4.01
C SER A 281 11.84 4.56 -5.41
N GLY A 282 11.13 5.05 -6.44
CA GLY A 282 11.44 4.71 -7.83
C GLY A 282 12.90 5.02 -8.18
N GLY A 283 13.39 6.20 -7.82
CA GLY A 283 14.77 6.62 -8.06
C GLY A 283 15.83 5.83 -7.27
N GLU A 284 15.54 5.40 -6.05
CA GLU A 284 16.43 4.48 -5.29
C GLU A 284 16.47 3.09 -5.92
N SER A 285 15.31 2.57 -6.32
CA SER A 285 15.22 1.28 -7.03
C SER A 285 16.02 1.34 -8.33
N GLN A 286 15.89 2.40 -9.11
CA GLN A 286 16.62 2.54 -10.35
C GLN A 286 18.14 2.58 -10.16
N ARG A 287 18.62 3.37 -9.18
CA ARG A 287 20.03 3.39 -8.78
C ARG A 287 20.51 2.01 -8.33
N LEU A 288 19.67 1.27 -7.61
CA LEU A 288 19.99 -0.10 -7.18
C LEU A 288 20.16 -1.03 -8.40
N LYS A 289 19.27 -0.97 -9.41
CA LYS A 289 19.42 -1.72 -10.67
C LYS A 289 20.72 -1.37 -11.40
N LEU A 290 21.02 -0.08 -11.50
CA LEU A 290 22.26 0.42 -12.13
C LEU A 290 23.52 -0.09 -11.43
N ALA A 291 23.53 -0.09 -10.10
CA ALA A 291 24.66 -0.59 -9.31
C ALA A 291 24.98 -2.06 -9.60
N ARG A 292 23.97 -2.88 -9.90
CA ARG A 292 24.19 -4.27 -10.30
C ARG A 292 24.92 -4.37 -11.63
N SER A 293 24.62 -3.50 -12.59
CA SER A 293 25.30 -3.48 -13.88
C SER A 293 26.74 -2.99 -13.79
N LEU A 294 27.05 -2.08 -12.87
CA LEU A 294 28.44 -1.69 -12.59
C LEU A 294 29.29 -2.86 -12.05
N GLY A 295 28.66 -3.85 -11.42
CA GLY A 295 29.31 -5.08 -10.96
C GLY A 295 29.52 -6.14 -12.05
N ILE A 296 29.00 -5.95 -13.27
CA ILE A 296 29.20 -6.87 -14.39
C ILE A 296 30.67 -6.74 -14.84
N LYS A 297 31.36 -7.88 -14.95
CA LYS A 297 32.76 -7.91 -15.39
C LYS A 297 32.89 -7.31 -16.79
N ALA A 298 33.87 -6.43 -16.98
CA ALA A 298 34.24 -5.77 -18.24
C ALA A 298 34.70 -6.72 -19.38
N SER A 299 34.47 -8.03 -19.26
CA SER A 299 34.91 -9.04 -20.24
C SER A 299 33.86 -9.37 -21.31
N LYS A 300 32.68 -8.73 -21.28
CA LYS A 300 31.58 -8.94 -22.23
C LYS A 300 31.12 -7.62 -22.84
N ASN A 301 30.88 -7.60 -24.14
CA ASN A 301 30.23 -6.48 -24.82
C ASN A 301 28.74 -6.48 -24.48
N THR A 302 28.36 -5.76 -23.43
CA THR A 302 26.97 -5.73 -22.94
C THR A 302 26.23 -4.52 -23.53
N LEU A 303 25.01 -4.73 -24.02
CA LEU A 303 24.08 -3.66 -24.36
C LEU A 303 23.15 -3.43 -23.16
N ILE A 304 23.21 -2.23 -22.58
CA ILE A 304 22.38 -1.84 -21.43
C ILE A 304 21.28 -0.92 -21.94
N ILE A 305 20.03 -1.32 -21.71
CA ILE A 305 18.84 -0.59 -22.11
C ILE A 305 18.15 -0.04 -20.86
N LEU A 306 17.89 1.26 -20.83
CA LEU A 306 17.20 1.92 -19.72
C LEU A 306 15.96 2.68 -20.21
N ASP A 307 14.86 2.48 -19.50
CA ASP A 307 13.61 3.22 -19.75
C ASP A 307 13.43 4.33 -18.70
N GLU A 308 13.49 5.57 -19.17
CA GLU A 308 13.31 6.83 -18.43
C GLU A 308 14.00 6.87 -17.04
N PRO A 309 15.34 6.76 -16.99
CA PRO A 309 16.06 6.63 -15.75
C PRO A 309 16.15 7.86 -14.83
N THR A 310 15.63 8.99 -15.26
CA THR A 310 15.51 10.18 -14.43
C THR A 310 14.19 10.30 -13.69
N THR A 311 13.26 9.35 -13.88
CA THR A 311 11.95 9.38 -13.22
C THR A 311 12.10 9.36 -11.70
N GLY A 312 11.60 10.41 -11.04
CA GLY A 312 11.67 10.57 -9.59
C GLY A 312 13.06 10.94 -9.05
N LEU A 313 14.02 11.32 -9.90
CA LEU A 313 15.32 11.83 -9.46
C LEU A 313 15.34 13.36 -9.34
N HIS A 314 16.01 13.86 -8.31
CA HIS A 314 16.38 15.27 -8.24
C HIS A 314 17.47 15.58 -9.28
N ALA A 315 17.57 16.83 -9.72
CA ALA A 315 18.51 17.20 -10.77
C ALA A 315 20.00 16.96 -10.41
N ASP A 316 20.36 17.14 -9.14
CA ASP A 316 21.69 16.75 -8.64
C ASP A 316 21.93 15.23 -8.72
N ASP A 317 20.89 14.41 -8.54
CA ASP A 317 20.99 12.96 -8.72
C ASP A 317 21.10 12.59 -10.21
N THR A 318 20.42 13.32 -11.10
CA THR A 318 20.59 13.18 -12.56
C THR A 318 22.05 13.37 -12.98
N ARG A 319 22.77 14.31 -12.35
CA ARG A 319 24.21 14.48 -12.58
C ARG A 319 25.02 13.23 -12.22
N LEU A 320 24.70 12.58 -11.09
CA LEU A 320 25.37 11.34 -10.68
C LEU A 320 25.02 10.17 -11.60
N LEU A 321 23.77 10.10 -12.05
CA LEU A 321 23.31 9.15 -13.06
C LEU A 321 24.11 9.32 -14.35
N VAL A 322 24.16 10.52 -14.94
CA VAL A 322 24.92 10.79 -16.18
C VAL A 322 26.39 10.39 -16.04
N LYS A 323 27.02 10.69 -14.90
CA LYS A 323 28.40 10.26 -14.61
C LYS A 323 28.53 8.73 -14.61
N THR A 324 27.55 8.04 -14.05
CA THR A 324 27.50 6.57 -13.98
C THR A 324 27.30 5.95 -15.36
N LEU A 325 26.37 6.47 -16.16
CA LEU A 325 26.14 6.04 -17.54
C LEU A 325 27.42 6.16 -18.36
N ASN A 326 28.12 7.29 -18.27
CA ASN A 326 29.39 7.49 -18.96
C ASN A 326 30.46 6.48 -18.55
N ARG A 327 30.59 6.18 -17.24
CA ARG A 327 31.52 5.15 -16.75
C ARG A 327 31.22 3.76 -17.32
N LEU A 328 29.94 3.41 -17.47
CA LEU A 328 29.53 2.14 -18.07
C LEU A 328 29.93 2.06 -19.54
N VAL A 329 29.75 3.16 -20.29
CA VAL A 329 30.19 3.25 -21.69
C VAL A 329 31.71 3.20 -21.79
N ASP A 330 32.44 3.91 -20.92
CA ASP A 330 33.91 3.90 -20.89
C ASP A 330 34.49 2.52 -20.53
N ALA A 331 33.73 1.70 -19.80
CA ALA A 331 34.06 0.30 -19.53
C ALA A 331 33.86 -0.62 -20.75
N GLY A 332 33.42 -0.09 -21.89
CA GLY A 332 33.24 -0.81 -23.15
C GLY A 332 31.80 -1.25 -23.46
N ASN A 333 30.82 -0.87 -22.62
CA ASN A 333 29.42 -1.23 -22.85
C ASN A 333 28.75 -0.31 -23.88
N SER A 334 27.70 -0.80 -24.53
CA SER A 334 26.79 0.01 -25.36
C SER A 334 25.57 0.38 -24.53
N MET A 335 25.06 1.60 -24.66
CA MET A 335 23.88 2.03 -23.89
C MET A 335 22.81 2.64 -24.78
N VAL A 336 21.57 2.22 -24.55
CA VAL A 336 20.36 2.81 -25.15
C VAL A 336 19.47 3.28 -24.01
N VAL A 337 19.17 4.58 -24.00
CA VAL A 337 18.38 5.21 -22.93
C VAL A 337 17.18 5.89 -23.54
N VAL A 338 15.97 5.49 -23.16
CA VAL A 338 14.76 6.24 -23.48
C VAL A 338 14.65 7.39 -22.50
N GLU A 339 14.63 8.63 -22.98
CA GLU A 339 14.59 9.80 -22.09
C GLU A 339 13.86 11.00 -22.69
N HIS A 340 13.37 11.81 -21.77
CA HIS A 340 12.81 13.14 -22.01
C HIS A 340 13.62 14.24 -21.29
N ASN A 341 14.48 13.85 -20.35
CA ASN A 341 15.29 14.78 -19.58
C ASN A 341 16.45 15.33 -20.40
N LEU A 342 16.44 16.65 -20.62
CA LEU A 342 17.42 17.36 -21.43
C LEU A 342 18.86 17.21 -20.90
N ASP A 343 19.07 16.98 -19.60
CA ASP A 343 20.40 16.74 -19.04
C ASP A 343 21.02 15.42 -19.49
N VAL A 344 20.20 14.39 -19.67
CA VAL A 344 20.66 13.09 -20.20
C VAL A 344 20.84 13.18 -21.70
N ILE A 345 19.89 13.80 -22.40
CA ILE A 345 19.93 13.97 -23.86
C ILE A 345 21.18 14.77 -24.28
N GLN A 346 21.49 15.88 -23.61
CA GLN A 346 22.70 16.65 -23.93
C GLN A 346 24.00 15.88 -23.66
N ALA A 347 23.97 14.90 -22.75
CA ALA A 347 25.13 14.10 -22.37
C ALA A 347 25.33 12.88 -23.29
N ALA A 348 24.34 12.52 -24.10
CA ALA A 348 24.41 11.41 -25.04
C ALA A 348 25.44 11.66 -26.15
N ASP A 349 26.06 10.60 -26.63
CA ASP A 349 26.96 10.64 -27.78
C ASP A 349 26.18 10.65 -29.11
N HIS A 350 25.01 10.00 -29.11
CA HIS A 350 24.09 9.93 -30.25
C HIS A 350 22.64 9.98 -29.76
N VAL A 351 21.75 10.54 -30.58
CA VAL A 351 20.33 10.70 -30.28
C VAL A 351 19.52 10.23 -31.48
N ILE A 352 18.44 9.51 -31.22
CA ILE A 352 17.44 9.08 -32.21
C ILE A 352 16.12 9.71 -31.76
N ASP A 353 15.60 10.67 -32.53
CA ASP A 353 14.35 11.37 -32.22
C ASP A 353 13.20 10.75 -33.01
N LEU A 354 12.19 10.22 -32.30
CA LEU A 354 10.99 9.61 -32.87
C LEU A 354 9.80 10.58 -32.84
N GLY A 355 9.01 10.57 -33.90
CA GLY A 355 7.88 11.47 -34.06
C GLY A 355 7.27 11.37 -35.46
N PRO A 356 6.86 12.50 -36.07
CA PRO A 356 6.91 13.88 -35.54
C PRO A 356 5.96 14.12 -34.35
N GLU A 357 4.83 13.41 -34.30
CA GLU A 357 3.84 13.49 -33.24
C GLU A 357 3.67 12.14 -32.51
N GLY A 358 2.63 12.01 -31.67
CA GLY A 358 2.29 10.78 -30.96
C GLY A 358 1.12 10.03 -31.61
N GLY A 359 0.98 8.74 -31.29
CA GLY A 359 -0.13 7.93 -31.80
C GLY A 359 0.04 7.58 -33.27
N ASP A 360 -1.05 7.68 -34.05
CA ASP A 360 -1.04 7.32 -35.48
C ASP A 360 -0.21 8.26 -36.36
N GLU A 361 0.09 9.48 -35.88
CA GLU A 361 0.94 10.48 -36.54
C GLU A 361 2.41 10.39 -36.11
N GLY A 362 2.75 9.37 -35.33
CA GLY A 362 4.11 9.07 -34.90
C GLY A 362 4.70 7.85 -35.60
N GLY A 363 5.82 7.36 -35.06
CA GLY A 363 6.43 6.10 -35.47
C GLY A 363 7.49 6.22 -36.57
N GLU A 364 7.95 7.44 -36.87
CA GLU A 364 9.03 7.73 -37.80
C GLU A 364 10.26 8.28 -37.06
N VAL A 365 11.46 8.10 -37.64
CA VAL A 365 12.67 8.80 -37.18
C VAL A 365 12.68 10.19 -37.80
N VAL A 366 12.52 11.22 -36.96
CA VAL A 366 12.53 12.62 -37.39
C VAL A 366 13.95 13.05 -37.72
N VAL A 367 14.90 12.73 -36.84
CA VAL A 367 16.32 13.01 -37.00
C VAL A 367 17.13 12.07 -36.12
N ALA A 368 18.31 11.66 -36.59
CA ALA A 368 19.27 10.88 -35.81
C ALA A 368 20.68 11.44 -36.01
N GLY A 369 21.41 11.64 -34.92
CA GLY A 369 22.67 12.37 -34.94
C GLY A 369 23.24 12.66 -33.56
N THR A 370 24.25 13.51 -33.50
CA THR A 370 24.71 14.11 -32.25
C THR A 370 23.65 15.08 -31.69
N PRO A 371 23.59 15.31 -30.36
CA PRO A 371 22.66 16.29 -29.79
C PRO A 371 22.69 17.68 -30.46
N GLU A 372 23.83 18.09 -31.01
CA GLU A 372 24.00 19.31 -31.79
C GLU A 372 23.21 19.27 -33.10
N GLU A 373 23.32 18.19 -33.86
CA GLU A 373 22.57 17.98 -35.11
C GLU A 373 21.06 17.90 -34.83
N ILE A 374 20.65 17.33 -33.68
CA ILE A 374 19.25 17.34 -33.26
C ILE A 374 18.77 18.77 -32.99
N ALA A 375 19.56 19.58 -32.28
CA ALA A 375 19.22 20.95 -31.92
C ALA A 375 19.10 21.90 -33.13
N GLU A 376 19.80 21.59 -34.22
CA GLU A 376 19.71 22.33 -35.50
C GLU A 376 18.46 21.97 -36.32
N SER A 377 17.84 20.81 -36.06
CA SER A 377 16.65 20.35 -36.78
C SER A 377 15.39 21.04 -36.30
N SER A 378 14.75 21.83 -37.17
CA SER A 378 13.46 22.49 -36.90
C SER A 378 12.28 21.51 -36.81
N ALA A 379 12.39 20.34 -37.47
CA ALA A 379 11.38 19.28 -37.44
C ALA A 379 11.33 18.56 -36.09
N SER A 380 12.45 18.52 -35.36
CA SER A 380 12.54 17.87 -34.04
C SER A 380 11.95 18.76 -32.95
N HIS A 381 10.92 18.27 -32.23
CA HIS A 381 10.48 18.91 -30.98
C HIS A 381 11.62 18.88 -29.94
N THR A 382 12.29 17.73 -29.80
CA THR A 382 13.43 17.55 -28.90
C THR A 382 14.54 18.58 -29.18
N GLY A 383 14.88 18.78 -30.46
CA GLY A 383 15.86 19.76 -30.91
C GLY A 383 15.53 21.19 -30.51
N ARG A 384 14.27 21.61 -30.73
CA ARG A 384 13.79 22.94 -30.33
C ARG A 384 13.93 23.19 -28.83
N PHE A 385 13.61 22.22 -27.99
CA PHE A 385 13.76 22.36 -26.53
C PHE A 385 15.22 22.31 -26.08
N LEU A 386 16.06 21.48 -26.72
CA LEU A 386 17.48 21.37 -26.42
C LEU A 386 18.24 22.66 -26.77
N ALA A 387 17.94 23.27 -27.93
CA ALA A 387 18.51 24.55 -28.34
C ALA A 387 18.16 25.68 -27.34
N ARG A 388 16.88 25.77 -26.94
CA ARG A 388 16.43 26.72 -25.90
C ARG A 388 17.09 26.46 -24.55
N TYR A 389 17.32 25.20 -24.19
CA TYR A 389 17.98 24.83 -22.94
C TYR A 389 19.43 25.31 -22.88
N TRP A 390 20.16 25.29 -24.00
CA TRP A 390 21.55 25.77 -24.10
C TRP A 390 21.70 27.28 -24.17
N GLN A 391 20.75 27.98 -24.77
CA GLN A 391 20.75 29.45 -24.81
C GLN A 391 20.57 30.08 -23.42
N GLY A 392 20.25 29.25 -22.41
CA GLY A 392 19.79 29.71 -21.12
C GLY A 392 18.33 30.11 -21.23
N PHE A 393 17.56 29.83 -20.19
CA PHE A 393 16.26 30.46 -20.10
C PHE A 393 16.50 31.95 -19.90
N GLU A 394 15.98 32.80 -20.79
CA GLU A 394 15.78 34.21 -20.44
C GLU A 394 15.19 34.26 -19.03
N THR A 395 15.73 35.14 -18.19
CA THR A 395 15.11 35.47 -16.92
C THR A 395 13.67 35.82 -17.26
N ALA A 396 12.74 34.91 -16.95
CA ALA A 396 11.32 35.20 -17.05
C ALA A 396 11.17 36.56 -16.38
N ALA A 397 10.61 37.52 -17.12
CA ALA A 397 10.37 38.85 -16.61
C ALA A 397 9.79 38.68 -15.19
N PRO A 398 10.29 39.44 -14.20
CA PRO A 398 9.73 39.36 -12.85
C PRO A 398 8.23 39.44 -13.04
N VAL A 399 7.51 38.41 -12.59
CA VAL A 399 6.06 38.42 -12.59
C VAL A 399 5.73 39.65 -11.77
N THR A 400 5.39 40.73 -12.48
CA THR A 400 5.09 42.03 -11.90
C THR A 400 4.03 41.76 -10.86
N ASP A 401 4.27 42.24 -9.63
CA ASP A 401 3.37 42.18 -8.48
C ASP A 401 1.91 42.23 -8.93
N MET A 402 1.35 41.05 -9.20
CA MET A 402 -0.08 40.84 -9.16
C MET A 402 -0.35 40.71 -7.69
N LYS A 403 -0.56 41.88 -7.05
CA LYS A 403 -1.22 41.98 -5.76
C LYS A 403 -2.29 40.90 -5.72
N GLY A 404 -2.19 40.00 -4.76
CA GLY A 404 -3.03 38.82 -4.62
C GLY A 404 -4.47 39.09 -5.03
N GLY A 405 -4.81 38.64 -6.23
CA GLY A 405 -6.13 38.72 -6.82
C GLY A 405 -6.51 37.32 -7.25
N SER A 406 -7.36 36.69 -6.45
CA SER A 406 -8.18 35.56 -6.84
C SER A 406 -8.99 35.92 -8.09
N GLU A 407 -8.68 35.33 -9.24
CA GLU A 407 -9.58 35.13 -10.40
C GLU A 407 -8.72 34.40 -11.48
N GLN A 408 -9.11 33.26 -12.08
CA GLN A 408 -10.43 32.91 -12.60
C GLN A 408 -10.74 31.42 -12.41
N ASN A 409 -11.85 31.13 -11.73
CA ASN A 409 -12.50 29.82 -11.75
C ASN A 409 -12.97 29.52 -13.19
N GLY A 410 -12.82 28.29 -13.68
CA GLY A 410 -13.38 27.89 -14.98
C GLY A 410 -14.90 28.02 -15.03
N VAL A 411 -15.52 27.96 -16.21
CA VAL A 411 -16.99 28.06 -16.38
C VAL A 411 -17.52 26.82 -17.09
N ILE A 412 -18.66 26.30 -16.62
CA ILE A 412 -19.47 25.31 -17.34
C ILE A 412 -20.36 26.04 -18.33
N LYS A 413 -20.12 25.85 -19.63
CA LYS A 413 -20.91 26.49 -20.69
C LYS A 413 -22.01 25.55 -21.14
N ILE A 414 -23.25 26.03 -21.11
CA ILE A 414 -24.42 25.34 -21.65
C ILE A 414 -24.98 26.21 -22.77
N ARG A 415 -25.12 25.65 -23.97
CA ARG A 415 -25.63 26.33 -25.16
C ARG A 415 -26.79 25.54 -25.75
N GLY A 416 -27.93 26.21 -25.89
CA GLY A 416 -29.10 25.66 -26.57
C GLY A 416 -29.68 24.38 -25.94
N ALA A 417 -29.71 24.27 -24.60
CA ALA A 417 -30.31 23.12 -23.92
C ALA A 417 -31.84 23.10 -24.10
N ARG A 418 -32.35 21.95 -24.58
CA ARG A 418 -33.74 21.69 -24.97
C ARG A 418 -34.38 20.51 -24.25
N GLU A 419 -33.63 19.88 -23.33
CA GLU A 419 -34.11 18.74 -22.54
C GLU A 419 -35.47 19.02 -21.87
N HIS A 420 -36.42 18.11 -22.04
CA HIS A 420 -37.81 18.23 -21.60
C HIS A 420 -38.50 19.58 -21.92
N ASN A 421 -38.59 20.47 -20.94
CA ASN A 421 -39.30 21.74 -21.01
C ASN A 421 -38.36 22.95 -21.17
N LEU A 422 -37.05 22.73 -21.29
CA LEU A 422 -36.07 23.79 -21.52
C LEU A 422 -36.23 24.34 -22.95
N ARG A 423 -36.25 25.67 -23.09
CA ARG A 423 -36.48 26.36 -24.37
C ARG A 423 -35.19 26.97 -24.92
N ASN A 424 -34.31 26.13 -25.45
CA ASN A 424 -33.02 26.54 -26.01
C ASN A 424 -32.15 27.34 -25.03
N LEU A 425 -32.09 26.87 -23.78
CA LEU A 425 -31.46 27.55 -22.67
C LEU A 425 -29.94 27.65 -22.87
N THR A 426 -29.41 28.87 -22.76
CA THR A 426 -27.98 29.17 -22.83
C THR A 426 -27.55 29.90 -21.57
N LEU A 427 -26.59 29.33 -20.84
CA LEU A 427 -26.08 29.90 -19.60
C LEU A 427 -24.65 29.43 -19.30
N ASP A 428 -23.99 30.17 -18.42
CA ASP A 428 -22.64 29.92 -17.94
C ASP A 428 -22.68 29.71 -16.43
N VAL A 429 -22.31 28.51 -15.96
CA VAL A 429 -22.24 28.19 -14.53
C VAL A 429 -20.80 28.37 -14.06
N PRO A 430 -20.51 29.25 -13.08
CA PRO A 430 -19.16 29.39 -12.55
C PRO A 430 -18.74 28.11 -11.80
N ARG A 431 -17.49 27.67 -11.99
CA ARG A 431 -16.90 26.58 -11.21
C ARG A 431 -16.39 27.09 -9.87
N ASP A 432 -16.13 26.14 -8.97
CA ASP A 432 -15.53 26.35 -7.65
C ASP A 432 -16.33 27.34 -6.79
N GLN A 433 -17.64 27.39 -7.01
CA GLN A 433 -18.61 28.24 -6.34
C GLN A 433 -19.82 27.41 -5.89
N LEU A 434 -20.53 27.93 -4.89
CA LEU A 434 -21.88 27.53 -4.52
C LEU A 434 -22.86 28.27 -5.42
N VAL A 435 -23.41 27.53 -6.39
CA VAL A 435 -24.41 27.99 -7.33
C VAL A 435 -25.78 27.48 -6.92
N VAL A 436 -26.75 28.38 -6.79
CA VAL A 436 -28.14 28.00 -6.50
C VAL A 436 -29.01 28.21 -7.74
N VAL A 437 -29.76 27.19 -8.13
CA VAL A 437 -30.79 27.22 -9.18
C VAL A 437 -32.15 27.35 -8.50
N THR A 438 -32.85 28.45 -8.73
CA THR A 438 -34.14 28.74 -8.08
C THR A 438 -35.24 29.09 -9.09
N GLY A 439 -36.48 29.27 -8.62
CA GLY A 439 -37.64 29.60 -9.46
C GLY A 439 -38.88 28.73 -9.21
N VAL A 440 -40.02 29.06 -9.82
CA VAL A 440 -41.29 28.37 -9.56
C VAL A 440 -41.27 26.87 -9.88
N SER A 441 -42.15 26.08 -9.26
CA SER A 441 -42.26 24.65 -9.57
C SER A 441 -42.56 24.42 -11.06
N GLY A 442 -41.92 23.41 -11.66
CA GLY A 442 -42.04 23.13 -13.10
C GLY A 442 -41.24 24.07 -14.02
N SER A 443 -40.43 25.00 -13.50
CA SER A 443 -39.61 25.90 -14.34
C SER A 443 -38.44 25.24 -15.07
N GLY A 444 -38.16 23.96 -14.81
CA GLY A 444 -37.05 23.21 -15.43
C GLY A 444 -35.76 23.12 -14.58
N LYS A 445 -35.78 23.52 -13.30
CA LYS A 445 -34.60 23.47 -12.41
C LYS A 445 -33.99 22.07 -12.29
N SER A 446 -34.82 21.08 -11.99
CA SER A 446 -34.38 19.68 -11.86
C SER A 446 -33.92 19.10 -13.20
N THR A 447 -34.54 19.53 -14.30
CA THR A 447 -34.10 19.18 -15.66
C THR A 447 -32.69 19.68 -15.92
N LEU A 448 -32.41 20.96 -15.62
CA LEU A 448 -31.08 21.54 -15.76
C LEU A 448 -30.04 20.85 -14.87
N ALA A 449 -30.39 20.57 -13.60
CA ALA A 449 -29.48 19.95 -12.66
C ALA A 449 -29.19 18.47 -12.98
N PHE A 450 -30.21 17.63 -13.15
CA PHE A 450 -30.02 16.19 -13.30
C PHE A 450 -29.89 15.72 -14.75
N ASN A 451 -30.78 16.19 -15.63
CA ASN A 451 -30.85 15.65 -16.99
C ASN A 451 -29.87 16.34 -17.94
N VAL A 452 -29.38 17.53 -17.58
CA VAL A 452 -28.35 18.24 -18.34
C VAL A 452 -26.99 18.12 -17.65
N LEU A 453 -26.81 18.77 -16.49
CA LEU A 453 -25.49 18.85 -15.83
C LEU A 453 -25.01 17.48 -15.31
N PHE A 454 -25.80 16.81 -14.47
CA PHE A 454 -25.40 15.52 -13.90
C PHE A 454 -25.19 14.46 -14.98
N ALA A 455 -26.15 14.31 -15.90
CA ALA A 455 -26.07 13.34 -17.00
C ALA A 455 -24.82 13.56 -17.86
N GLU A 456 -24.54 14.79 -18.29
CA GLU A 456 -23.36 15.07 -19.12
C GLU A 456 -22.05 14.83 -18.36
N GLY A 457 -21.97 15.21 -17.08
CA GLY A 457 -20.79 14.97 -16.25
C GLY A 457 -20.51 13.49 -16.01
N GLN A 458 -21.55 12.70 -15.74
CA GLN A 458 -21.45 11.24 -15.59
C GLN A 458 -21.08 10.57 -16.91
N ARG A 459 -21.74 10.93 -18.01
CA ARG A 459 -21.45 10.40 -19.34
C ARG A 459 -19.98 10.62 -19.73
N ARG A 460 -19.46 11.84 -19.55
CA ARG A 460 -18.04 12.15 -19.81
C ARG A 460 -17.08 11.39 -18.92
N TYR A 461 -17.42 11.23 -17.64
CA TYR A 461 -16.60 10.45 -16.72
C TYR A 461 -16.56 8.98 -17.15
N LEU A 462 -17.69 8.38 -17.46
CA LEU A 462 -17.78 7.01 -17.98
C LEU A 462 -17.07 6.86 -19.33
N ASP A 463 -17.09 7.89 -20.17
CA ASP A 463 -16.34 7.96 -21.41
C ASP A 463 -14.81 8.01 -21.23
N SER A 464 -14.32 8.23 -20.01
CA SER A 464 -12.89 8.09 -19.69
C SER A 464 -12.52 6.67 -19.27
N LEU A 465 -13.50 5.82 -18.90
CA LEU A 465 -13.26 4.45 -18.48
C LEU A 465 -13.00 3.53 -19.67
N SER A 466 -12.31 2.40 -19.41
CA SER A 466 -12.03 1.39 -20.43
C SER A 466 -13.32 0.82 -21.05
N THR A 467 -13.24 0.40 -22.31
CA THR A 467 -14.37 -0.21 -23.04
C THR A 467 -14.96 -1.42 -22.32
N PHE A 468 -14.14 -2.18 -21.59
CA PHE A 468 -14.61 -3.30 -20.75
C PHE A 468 -15.46 -2.84 -19.57
N ALA A 469 -15.02 -1.81 -18.83
CA ALA A 469 -15.75 -1.31 -17.67
C ALA A 469 -17.12 -0.72 -18.04
N ARG A 470 -17.22 -0.09 -19.22
CA ARG A 470 -18.49 0.48 -19.72
C ARG A 470 -19.58 -0.56 -19.97
N GLN A 471 -19.25 -1.83 -20.19
CA GLN A 471 -20.26 -2.89 -20.45
C GLN A 471 -21.15 -3.17 -19.23
N TYR A 472 -20.67 -2.89 -18.02
CA TYR A 472 -21.38 -3.16 -16.76
C TYR A 472 -21.97 -1.90 -16.11
N LEU A 473 -21.79 -0.74 -16.75
CA LEU A 473 -22.21 0.55 -16.21
C LEU A 473 -23.43 1.07 -16.99
N PRO A 474 -24.33 1.81 -16.31
CA PRO A 474 -25.49 2.40 -16.98
C PRO A 474 -25.03 3.35 -18.09
N VAL A 475 -25.63 3.20 -19.26
CA VAL A 475 -25.45 4.13 -20.38
C VAL A 475 -26.31 5.35 -20.10
N PHE A 476 -25.69 6.52 -20.03
CA PHE A 476 -26.40 7.79 -19.93
C PHE A 476 -26.61 8.37 -21.32
N ASP A 477 -27.86 8.68 -21.65
CA ASP A 477 -28.20 9.36 -22.90
C ASP A 477 -27.55 10.74 -22.94
N ARG A 478 -27.17 11.17 -24.14
CA ARG A 478 -26.60 12.51 -24.34
C ARG A 478 -27.75 13.53 -24.18
N PRO A 479 -27.61 14.55 -23.31
CA PRO A 479 -28.65 15.57 -23.16
C PRO A 479 -28.90 16.34 -24.46
N GLU A 480 -30.14 16.73 -24.70
CA GLU A 480 -30.51 17.57 -25.84
C GLU A 480 -29.99 19.00 -25.63
N ALA A 481 -28.79 19.27 -26.16
CA ALA A 481 -28.17 20.60 -26.18
C ALA A 481 -27.27 20.77 -27.42
N GLU A 482 -27.03 22.01 -27.85
CA GLU A 482 -26.11 22.31 -28.95
C GLU A 482 -24.66 22.10 -28.54
N GLU A 483 -24.30 22.68 -27.39
CA GLU A 483 -22.97 22.50 -26.80
C GLU A 483 -23.10 22.50 -25.28
N ILE A 484 -22.43 21.55 -24.64
CA ILE A 484 -22.13 21.61 -23.23
C ILE A 484 -20.61 21.47 -23.12
N SER A 485 -19.92 22.36 -22.43
CA SER A 485 -18.47 22.29 -22.27
C SER A 485 -18.05 22.74 -20.87
N GLY A 486 -16.88 22.27 -20.42
CA GLY A 486 -16.42 22.58 -19.08
C GLY A 486 -17.24 21.92 -17.95
N VAL A 487 -17.94 20.81 -18.17
CA VAL A 487 -18.55 20.04 -17.07
C VAL A 487 -17.50 19.11 -16.45
N PRO A 488 -17.17 19.23 -15.14
CA PRO A 488 -16.32 18.27 -14.44
C PRO A 488 -17.08 16.96 -14.13
N PRO A 489 -16.45 15.91 -13.58
CA PRO A 489 -17.16 14.75 -13.06
C PRO A 489 -18.22 15.20 -12.03
N THR A 490 -19.45 14.67 -12.16
CA THR A 490 -20.59 15.10 -11.35
C THR A 490 -20.97 14.06 -10.30
N VAL A 491 -21.46 14.49 -9.14
CA VAL A 491 -22.01 13.59 -8.11
C VAL A 491 -23.38 14.11 -7.69
N ALA A 492 -24.42 13.28 -7.87
CA ALA A 492 -25.78 13.60 -7.45
C ALA A 492 -26.03 13.20 -6.00
N ILE A 493 -26.56 14.12 -5.21
CA ILE A 493 -27.04 13.88 -3.84
C ILE A 493 -28.54 14.22 -3.80
N ASP A 494 -29.36 13.26 -4.25
CA ASP A 494 -30.83 13.34 -4.30
C ASP A 494 -31.50 12.65 -3.10
N GLN A 495 -32.75 13.02 -2.82
CA GLN A 495 -33.64 12.39 -1.85
C GLN A 495 -34.23 11.07 -2.34
N ARG A 496 -34.17 10.78 -3.65
CA ARG A 496 -34.67 9.50 -4.19
C ARG A 496 -33.90 8.37 -3.53
N SER A 497 -34.57 7.72 -2.59
CA SER A 497 -34.13 6.52 -1.92
C SER A 497 -33.93 5.43 -2.98
N SER A 498 -32.70 5.30 -3.50
CA SER A 498 -32.30 4.03 -4.09
C SER A 498 -32.52 3.00 -3.00
N GLN A 499 -33.50 2.10 -3.20
CA GLN A 499 -34.07 1.19 -2.20
C GLN A 499 -32.96 0.65 -1.29
N MET A 500 -32.79 1.26 -0.12
CA MET A 500 -31.74 0.86 0.80
C MET A 500 -32.15 -0.51 1.33
N GLY A 501 -31.27 -1.50 1.17
CA GLY A 501 -31.62 -2.87 1.54
C GLY A 501 -31.94 -2.96 3.03
N ARG A 502 -32.84 -3.86 3.42
CA ARG A 502 -33.26 -4.06 4.83
C ARG A 502 -32.11 -4.41 5.78
N ARG A 503 -30.97 -4.84 5.24
CA ARG A 503 -29.74 -5.10 6.02
C ARG A 503 -28.87 -3.87 6.17
N SER A 504 -29.03 -2.85 5.34
CA SER A 504 -28.26 -1.61 5.43
C SER A 504 -28.59 -0.87 6.73
N THR A 505 -27.55 -0.38 7.39
CA THR A 505 -27.62 0.51 8.56
C THR A 505 -26.84 1.79 8.30
N VAL A 506 -27.03 2.80 9.16
CA VAL A 506 -26.23 4.03 9.15
C VAL A 506 -24.73 3.71 9.05
N ALA A 507 -24.21 2.83 9.91
CA ALA A 507 -22.80 2.45 9.92
C ALA A 507 -22.32 1.77 8.61
N THR A 508 -23.18 1.03 7.92
CA THR A 508 -22.78 0.40 6.64
C THR A 508 -22.75 1.40 5.49
N ILE A 509 -23.65 2.38 5.48
CA ILE A 509 -23.71 3.40 4.42
C ILE A 509 -22.53 4.36 4.54
N THR A 510 -22.18 4.71 5.78
CA THR A 510 -21.06 5.61 6.08
C THR A 510 -19.71 4.89 6.07
N GLU A 511 -19.72 3.59 5.77
CA GLU A 511 -18.58 2.67 5.78
C GLU A 511 -17.89 2.48 7.14
N VAL A 512 -18.33 3.16 8.20
CA VAL A 512 -17.84 3.00 9.57
C VAL A 512 -17.84 1.52 9.97
N TYR A 513 -18.86 0.76 9.58
CA TYR A 513 -18.96 -0.66 9.88
C TYR A 513 -17.84 -1.50 9.26
N HIS A 514 -17.29 -1.12 8.11
CA HIS A 514 -16.19 -1.84 7.46
C HIS A 514 -14.91 -1.75 8.31
N TYR A 515 -14.60 -0.55 8.80
CA TYR A 515 -13.47 -0.32 9.70
C TYR A 515 -13.69 -0.98 11.06
N LEU A 516 -14.92 -0.97 11.60
CA LEU A 516 -15.23 -1.69 12.84
C LEU A 516 -15.00 -3.19 12.71
N ARG A 517 -15.47 -3.81 11.62
CA ARG A 517 -15.25 -5.24 11.37
C ARG A 517 -13.77 -5.58 11.33
N LEU A 518 -12.98 -4.74 10.67
CA LEU A 518 -11.54 -4.93 10.59
C LEU A 518 -10.88 -4.75 11.96
N LEU A 519 -11.25 -3.71 12.70
CA LEU A 519 -10.74 -3.45 14.05
C LEU A 519 -11.01 -4.61 15.01
N PHE A 520 -12.26 -5.09 15.06
CA PHE A 520 -12.64 -6.25 15.88
C PHE A 520 -11.98 -7.56 15.41
N SER A 521 -11.71 -7.70 14.11
CA SER A 521 -11.00 -8.88 13.59
C SER A 521 -9.52 -8.93 13.98
N LYS A 522 -8.85 -7.78 14.02
CA LYS A 522 -7.41 -7.70 14.25
C LYS A 522 -7.04 -7.53 15.73
N VAL A 523 -7.82 -6.76 16.47
CA VAL A 523 -7.52 -6.35 17.86
C VAL A 523 -8.51 -6.93 18.86
N GLY A 524 -9.67 -7.44 18.40
CA GLY A 524 -10.69 -8.01 19.27
C GLY A 524 -10.23 -9.25 20.01
N LYS A 525 -10.58 -9.33 21.30
CA LYS A 525 -10.29 -10.48 22.16
C LYS A 525 -11.52 -11.39 22.22
N PRO A 526 -11.44 -12.64 21.71
CA PRO A 526 -12.57 -13.55 21.76
C PRO A 526 -12.80 -14.02 23.19
N HIS A 527 -14.04 -13.99 23.66
CA HIS A 527 -14.44 -14.58 24.94
C HIS A 527 -15.25 -15.84 24.68
N CYS A 528 -15.15 -16.83 25.57
CA CYS A 528 -15.99 -18.00 25.52
C CYS A 528 -17.45 -17.60 25.76
N PRO A 529 -18.40 -17.90 24.85
CA PRO A 529 -19.82 -17.61 25.06
C PRO A 529 -20.40 -18.26 26.32
N VAL A 530 -19.87 -19.43 26.71
CA VAL A 530 -20.39 -20.22 27.83
C VAL A 530 -19.85 -19.74 29.18
N CYS A 531 -18.52 -19.56 29.32
CA CYS A 531 -17.91 -19.23 30.62
C CYS A 531 -17.30 -17.82 30.71
N GLY A 532 -17.30 -17.04 29.63
CA GLY A 532 -16.79 -15.67 29.60
C GLY A 532 -15.27 -15.53 29.64
N GLN A 533 -14.50 -16.62 29.71
CA GLN A 533 -13.04 -16.54 29.72
C GLN A 533 -12.48 -16.09 28.37
N ILE A 534 -11.41 -15.29 28.39
CA ILE A 534 -10.68 -14.89 27.19
C ILE A 534 -10.07 -16.13 26.56
N ILE A 535 -10.29 -16.28 25.25
CA ILE A 535 -9.71 -17.31 24.41
C ILE A 535 -8.50 -16.71 23.70
N SER A 536 -7.36 -17.38 23.78
CA SER A 536 -6.13 -16.95 23.12
C SER A 536 -5.47 -18.13 22.42
N ALA A 537 -4.98 -17.89 21.20
CA ALA A 537 -4.05 -18.78 20.53
C ALA A 537 -2.62 -18.30 20.78
N MET A 538 -1.68 -19.21 21.02
CA MET A 538 -0.26 -18.89 21.18
C MET A 538 0.60 -19.76 20.27
N SER A 539 1.77 -19.26 19.89
CA SER A 539 2.80 -20.06 19.22
C SER A 539 3.58 -20.91 20.24
N PRO A 540 4.20 -22.03 19.83
CA PRO A 540 5.05 -22.83 20.73
C PRO A 540 6.13 -22.00 21.43
N GLU A 541 6.72 -21.02 20.74
CA GLU A 541 7.76 -20.14 21.27
C GLU A 541 7.19 -19.16 22.33
N GLN A 542 5.99 -18.62 22.09
CA GLN A 542 5.29 -17.78 23.07
C GLN A 542 4.93 -18.58 24.32
N MET A 543 4.41 -19.80 24.16
CA MET A 543 4.12 -20.71 25.26
C MET A 543 5.39 -21.04 26.05
N THR A 544 6.49 -21.36 25.35
CA THR A 544 7.79 -21.65 25.97
C THR A 544 8.27 -20.47 26.81
N ARG A 545 8.19 -19.24 26.28
CA ARG A 545 8.59 -18.02 26.99
C ARG A 545 7.74 -17.77 28.24
N ASP A 546 6.42 -17.87 28.12
CA ASP A 546 5.49 -17.69 29.25
C ASP A 546 5.72 -18.75 30.33
N LEU A 547 5.91 -20.02 29.93
CA LEU A 547 6.20 -21.11 30.85
C LEU A 547 7.49 -20.89 31.63
N ARG A 548 8.56 -20.43 30.96
CA ARG A 548 9.83 -20.07 31.63
C ARG A 548 9.59 -19.01 32.71
N GLN A 549 8.96 -17.91 32.34
CA GLN A 549 8.73 -16.79 33.26
C GLN A 549 7.79 -17.15 34.42
N ARG A 550 6.75 -17.93 34.16
CA ARG A 550 5.68 -18.19 35.14
C ARG A 550 6.03 -19.29 36.14
N PHE A 551 6.76 -20.30 35.68
CA PHE A 551 7.10 -21.50 36.45
C PHE A 551 8.55 -21.54 36.93
N GLU A 552 9.33 -20.46 36.77
CA GLU A 552 10.68 -20.36 37.31
C GLU A 552 10.72 -20.74 38.80
N ASN A 553 11.61 -21.68 39.16
CA ASN A 553 11.78 -22.22 40.51
C ASN A 553 10.52 -22.90 41.11
N LYS A 554 9.50 -23.20 40.31
CA LYS A 554 8.26 -23.87 40.75
C LYS A 554 8.18 -25.29 40.19
N ARG A 555 7.26 -26.09 40.73
CA ARG A 555 6.89 -27.38 40.14
C ARG A 555 6.17 -27.12 38.81
N LEU A 556 6.49 -27.91 37.80
CA LEU A 556 5.83 -27.87 36.48
C LEU A 556 5.60 -29.29 35.99
N ILE A 557 4.38 -29.60 35.57
CA ILE A 557 4.04 -30.80 34.83
C ILE A 557 3.38 -30.36 33.53
N LEU A 558 3.91 -30.81 32.40
CA LEU A 558 3.29 -30.60 31.10
C LEU A 558 2.43 -31.82 30.75
N LEU A 559 1.17 -31.52 30.45
CA LEU A 559 0.12 -32.49 30.19
C LEU A 559 -0.43 -32.25 28.78
N ALA A 560 -0.62 -33.33 28.04
CA ALA A 560 -1.26 -33.32 26.73
C ALA A 560 -2.75 -33.72 26.89
N PRO A 561 -3.70 -32.78 26.83
CA PRO A 561 -5.12 -33.10 26.95
C PRO A 561 -5.58 -33.92 25.76
N LYS A 562 -6.15 -35.11 26.02
CA LYS A 562 -6.72 -35.98 24.98
C LYS A 562 -8.24 -36.04 25.02
N ILE A 563 -8.82 -35.90 26.20
CA ILE A 563 -10.26 -35.98 26.41
C ILE A 563 -10.62 -34.94 27.44
N MET A 564 -11.62 -34.12 27.13
CA MET A 564 -12.13 -33.12 28.05
C MET A 564 -13.65 -33.18 28.08
N GLY A 565 -14.24 -33.45 29.25
CA GLY A 565 -15.68 -33.43 29.48
C GLY A 565 -16.49 -34.40 28.61
N ARG A 566 -15.96 -35.60 28.30
CA ARG A 566 -16.67 -36.58 27.44
C ARG A 566 -17.02 -37.87 28.18
N LYS A 567 -18.25 -38.36 27.98
CA LYS A 567 -18.70 -39.67 28.48
C LYS A 567 -18.07 -40.80 27.68
N GLY A 568 -17.64 -41.86 28.37
CA GLY A 568 -17.13 -43.07 27.71
C GLY A 568 -16.05 -43.79 28.51
N PHE A 569 -15.73 -45.01 28.07
CA PHE A 569 -14.67 -45.82 28.67
C PHE A 569 -13.27 -45.34 28.30
N HIS A 570 -13.13 -44.69 27.13
CA HIS A 570 -11.88 -44.12 26.58
C HIS A 570 -10.64 -45.01 26.58
N ARG A 571 -10.82 -46.33 26.74
CA ARG A 571 -9.75 -47.31 26.92
C ARG A 571 -8.75 -47.32 25.77
N GLN A 572 -9.23 -47.19 24.52
CA GLN A 572 -8.38 -47.17 23.33
C GLN A 572 -7.37 -46.00 23.32
N ILE A 573 -7.74 -44.86 23.91
CA ILE A 573 -6.86 -43.68 23.97
C ILE A 573 -5.73 -43.93 24.98
N LEU A 574 -6.06 -44.53 26.13
CA LEU A 574 -5.07 -44.91 27.14
C LEU A 574 -4.15 -46.05 26.63
N GLU A 575 -4.69 -47.05 25.93
CA GLU A 575 -3.91 -48.12 25.30
C GLU A 575 -2.91 -47.58 24.27
N ARG A 576 -3.33 -46.60 23.45
CA ARG A 576 -2.42 -45.92 22.52
C ARG A 576 -1.32 -45.13 23.23
N ALA A 577 -1.65 -44.44 24.32
CA ALA A 577 -0.66 -43.71 25.10
C ALA A 577 0.41 -44.66 25.69
N VAL A 578 0.00 -45.82 26.19
CA VAL A 578 0.92 -46.88 26.65
C VAL A 578 1.78 -47.41 25.50
N ALA A 579 1.19 -47.67 24.33
CA ALA A 579 1.92 -48.13 23.15
C ALA A 579 2.96 -47.10 22.64
N GLN A 580 2.72 -45.82 22.92
CA GLN A 580 3.65 -44.71 22.61
C GLN A 580 4.69 -44.46 23.71
N GLY A 581 4.66 -45.24 24.80
CA GLY A 581 5.66 -45.18 25.88
C GLY A 581 5.31 -44.25 27.04
N TYR A 582 4.09 -43.71 27.11
CA TYR A 582 3.67 -42.86 28.24
C TYR A 582 3.26 -43.72 29.45
N GLU A 583 3.76 -43.36 30.63
CA GLU A 583 3.57 -44.14 31.86
C GLU A 583 2.40 -43.65 32.74
N GLU A 584 2.03 -42.37 32.63
CA GLU A 584 1.09 -41.72 33.54
C GLU A 584 0.09 -40.82 32.80
N ALA A 585 -1.12 -40.72 33.34
CA ALA A 585 -2.13 -39.74 32.90
C ALA A 585 -2.84 -39.11 34.09
N ARG A 586 -3.17 -37.83 33.98
CA ARG A 586 -4.10 -37.15 34.89
C ARG A 586 -5.52 -37.44 34.40
N ILE A 587 -6.30 -38.10 35.24
CA ILE A 587 -7.69 -38.47 34.98
C ILE A 587 -8.56 -37.85 36.09
N ASP A 588 -9.55 -37.05 35.69
CA ASP A 588 -10.47 -36.35 36.61
C ASP A 588 -9.73 -35.63 37.75
N GLY A 589 -8.60 -34.97 37.41
CA GLY A 589 -7.77 -34.19 38.33
C GLY A 589 -6.77 -35.00 39.17
N LYS A 590 -6.71 -36.33 39.06
CA LYS A 590 -5.76 -37.20 39.79
C LYS A 590 -4.81 -37.90 38.84
N ILE A 591 -3.54 -38.02 39.20
CA ILE A 591 -2.54 -38.73 38.39
C ILE A 591 -2.64 -40.23 38.67
N TYR A 592 -2.77 -41.04 37.61
CA TYR A 592 -2.78 -42.49 37.63
C TYR A 592 -1.63 -43.05 36.79
N SER A 593 -1.07 -44.18 37.24
CA SER A 593 -0.24 -45.04 36.38
C SER A 593 -1.13 -45.65 35.29
N LEU A 594 -0.61 -45.73 34.07
CA LEU A 594 -1.27 -46.40 32.94
C LEU A 594 -1.01 -47.91 32.92
N ASN A 595 -0.19 -48.44 33.85
CA ASN A 595 0.04 -49.86 34.01
C ASN A 595 -0.29 -50.32 35.45
N PRO A 596 -1.44 -51.01 35.67
CA PRO A 596 -2.46 -51.39 34.71
C PRO A 596 -3.37 -50.21 34.29
N ILE A 597 -3.95 -50.27 33.08
CA ILE A 597 -4.79 -49.20 32.53
C ILE A 597 -6.04 -48.95 33.41
N PRO A 598 -6.29 -47.72 33.89
CA PRO A 598 -7.46 -47.38 34.68
C PRO A 598 -8.79 -47.66 33.96
N LYS A 599 -9.80 -48.16 34.68
CA LYS A 599 -11.15 -48.36 34.15
C LYS A 599 -12.00 -47.11 34.40
N LEU A 600 -12.52 -46.50 33.34
CA LEU A 600 -13.39 -45.33 33.39
C LEU A 600 -14.87 -45.71 33.27
N ALA A 601 -15.77 -44.89 33.80
CA ALA A 601 -17.20 -45.18 33.83
C ALA A 601 -17.89 -44.66 32.55
N ARG A 602 -18.62 -45.53 31.85
CA ARG A 602 -19.26 -45.21 30.56
C ARG A 602 -20.15 -43.96 30.58
N PHE A 603 -20.94 -43.79 31.63
CA PHE A 603 -22.00 -42.78 31.70
C PHE A 603 -21.58 -41.49 32.41
N ARG A 604 -20.32 -41.41 32.87
CA ARG A 604 -19.75 -40.23 33.53
C ARG A 604 -18.84 -39.51 32.54
N GLU A 605 -18.82 -38.18 32.61
CA GLU A 605 -17.86 -37.37 31.88
C GLU A 605 -16.47 -37.50 32.53
N HIS A 606 -15.46 -37.63 31.68
CA HIS A 606 -14.08 -37.80 32.09
C HIS A 606 -13.17 -36.79 31.39
N ASP A 607 -12.18 -36.31 32.14
CA ASP A 607 -11.04 -35.55 31.64
C ASP A 607 -9.80 -36.46 31.67
N VAL A 608 -9.07 -36.54 30.56
CA VAL A 608 -7.86 -37.37 30.42
C VAL A 608 -6.76 -36.54 29.78
N GLU A 609 -5.71 -36.25 30.55
CA GLU A 609 -4.50 -35.60 30.06
C GLU A 609 -3.27 -36.50 30.28
N ILE A 610 -2.54 -36.78 29.20
CA ILE A 610 -1.34 -37.62 29.25
C ILE A 610 -0.19 -36.82 29.84
N VAL A 611 0.56 -37.39 30.79
CA VAL A 611 1.72 -36.71 31.36
C VAL A 611 2.92 -36.87 30.42
N ILE A 612 3.44 -35.76 29.92
CA ILE A 612 4.60 -35.76 29.02
C ILE A 612 5.89 -35.60 29.82
N ARG A 613 5.96 -34.59 30.69
CA ARG A 613 7.18 -34.28 31.46
C ARG A 613 6.86 -33.65 32.80
N LYS A 614 7.68 -33.98 33.82
CA LYS A 614 7.57 -33.49 35.19
C LYS A 614 8.88 -32.89 35.66
N TRP A 615 8.83 -31.64 36.14
CA TRP A 615 9.91 -31.01 36.89
C TRP A 615 9.47 -30.76 38.33
N LYS A 616 10.22 -31.32 39.29
CA LYS A 616 10.00 -31.03 40.72
C LYS A 616 10.25 -29.55 41.02
N ARG A 617 11.28 -28.99 40.39
CA ARG A 617 11.63 -27.56 40.41
C ARG A 617 12.17 -27.21 39.03
N PHE A 618 11.48 -26.32 38.32
CA PHE A 618 11.89 -25.87 37.00
C PHE A 618 13.07 -24.89 37.14
N SER A 619 14.24 -25.31 36.69
CA SER A 619 15.53 -24.60 36.77
C SER A 619 16.11 -24.35 35.38
N LYS A 620 17.26 -23.68 35.30
CA LYS A 620 17.99 -23.41 34.04
C LYS A 620 18.25 -24.67 33.19
N ASP A 621 18.46 -25.83 33.81
CA ASP A 621 18.65 -27.08 33.07
C ASP A 621 17.36 -27.53 32.36
N GLY A 622 16.20 -27.30 32.99
CA GLY A 622 14.90 -27.57 32.39
C GLY A 622 14.54 -26.59 31.27
N GLU A 623 15.10 -25.38 31.27
CA GLU A 623 14.85 -24.38 30.22
C GLU A 623 15.42 -24.78 28.86
N VAL A 624 16.52 -25.54 28.85
CA VAL A 624 17.19 -26.02 27.63
C VAL A 624 16.34 -27.04 26.90
N GLU A 625 15.68 -27.95 27.62
CA GLU A 625 14.81 -28.98 27.02
C GLU A 625 13.36 -28.52 26.78
N LEU A 626 12.91 -27.43 27.43
CA LEU A 626 11.50 -27.02 27.44
C LEU A 626 10.89 -26.88 26.04
N ALA A 627 11.59 -26.26 25.10
CA ALA A 627 11.05 -26.01 23.75
C ALA A 627 10.68 -27.33 23.03
N GLY A 628 11.56 -28.33 23.10
CA GLY A 628 11.29 -29.64 22.51
C GLY A 628 10.13 -30.37 23.20
N VAL A 629 10.03 -30.26 24.52
CA VAL A 629 8.92 -30.86 25.29
C VAL A 629 7.59 -30.16 25.00
N VAL A 630 7.58 -28.84 24.80
CA VAL A 630 6.38 -28.09 24.39
C VAL A 630 5.90 -28.56 23.03
N ASP A 631 6.79 -28.70 22.05
CA ASP A 631 6.45 -29.21 20.71
C ASP A 631 5.89 -30.64 20.77
N GLU A 632 6.50 -31.52 21.57
CA GLU A 632 5.99 -32.88 21.80
C GLU A 632 4.60 -32.84 22.46
N THR A 633 4.43 -32.06 23.52
CA THR A 633 3.16 -31.96 24.25
C THR A 633 2.03 -31.46 23.34
N LEU A 634 2.32 -30.47 22.49
CA LEU A 634 1.38 -29.96 21.50
C LEU A 634 1.07 -31.01 20.42
N ALA A 635 2.04 -31.80 19.98
CA ALA A 635 1.80 -32.86 19.00
C ALA A 635 0.89 -33.95 19.57
N VAL A 636 1.12 -34.37 20.81
CA VAL A 636 0.31 -35.37 21.50
C VAL A 636 -1.07 -34.81 21.85
N GLY A 637 -1.16 -33.56 22.30
CA GLY A 637 -2.40 -32.89 22.71
C GLY A 637 -3.18 -32.23 21.59
N ASP A 638 -2.93 -32.60 20.32
CA ASP A 638 -3.66 -32.10 19.14
C ASP A 638 -3.65 -30.54 19.04
N GLY A 639 -2.52 -29.94 19.40
CA GLY A 639 -2.28 -28.49 19.42
C GLY A 639 -2.65 -27.81 20.73
N GLN A 640 -2.86 -28.56 21.81
CA GLN A 640 -3.18 -28.06 23.15
C GLN A 640 -2.19 -28.61 24.17
N LEU A 641 -1.94 -27.85 25.24
CA LEU A 641 -1.17 -28.31 26.39
C LEU A 641 -1.70 -27.70 27.68
N VAL A 642 -1.57 -28.42 28.79
CA VAL A 642 -1.85 -27.93 30.13
C VAL A 642 -0.56 -27.95 30.94
N ALA A 643 -0.22 -26.80 31.51
CA ALA A 643 0.88 -26.65 32.45
C ALA A 643 0.34 -26.62 33.87
N TRP A 644 0.80 -27.57 34.69
CA TRP A 644 0.29 -27.78 36.03
C TRP A 644 1.40 -27.76 37.08
N GLY A 645 1.35 -26.77 37.98
CA GLY A 645 2.22 -26.62 39.14
C GLY A 645 1.52 -26.81 40.49
N GLY A 646 0.27 -27.26 40.49
CA GLY A 646 -0.61 -27.40 41.66
C GLY A 646 -1.98 -26.73 41.43
N SER A 647 -2.92 -26.88 42.37
CA SER A 647 -4.33 -26.44 42.22
C SER A 647 -4.54 -24.95 41.97
N LYS A 648 -3.58 -24.09 42.35
CA LYS A 648 -3.61 -22.64 42.09
C LYS A 648 -2.74 -22.19 40.92
N ASN A 649 -1.95 -23.10 40.32
CA ASN A 649 -0.96 -22.81 39.28
C ASN A 649 -1.19 -23.74 38.08
N GLU A 650 -2.37 -23.64 37.47
CA GLU A 650 -2.74 -24.37 36.26
C GLU A 650 -2.99 -23.39 35.12
N VAL A 651 -2.47 -23.70 33.92
CA VAL A 651 -2.61 -22.87 32.73
C VAL A 651 -2.83 -23.77 31.51
N PHE A 652 -3.86 -23.46 30.73
CA PHE A 652 -4.13 -24.11 29.46
C PHE A 652 -3.61 -23.23 28.31
N TYR A 653 -2.92 -23.84 27.35
CA TYR A 653 -2.49 -23.18 26.12
C TYR A 653 -3.01 -23.94 24.90
N SER A 654 -3.26 -23.22 23.81
CA SER A 654 -3.67 -23.80 22.54
C SER A 654 -3.06 -23.05 21.37
N ARG A 655 -2.74 -23.78 20.30
CA ARG A 655 -2.37 -23.22 18.99
C ARG A 655 -3.57 -22.66 18.23
N ARG A 656 -4.79 -22.99 18.65
CA ARG A 656 -6.05 -22.54 18.06
C ARG A 656 -6.84 -21.74 19.09
N LEU A 657 -7.83 -20.98 18.66
CA LEU A 657 -8.73 -20.29 19.58
C LEU A 657 -9.65 -21.33 20.26
N THR A 658 -9.20 -21.90 21.39
CA THR A 658 -9.99 -22.86 22.16
C THR A 658 -10.09 -22.42 23.61
N CYS A 659 -11.30 -22.46 24.17
CA CYS A 659 -11.50 -22.19 25.59
C CYS A 659 -10.86 -23.28 26.46
N GLY A 660 -10.01 -22.90 27.42
CA GLY A 660 -9.37 -23.85 28.34
C GLY A 660 -10.31 -24.50 29.37
N ARG A 661 -11.51 -23.93 29.58
CA ARG A 661 -12.51 -24.44 30.52
C ARG A 661 -13.66 -25.20 29.86
N CYS A 662 -14.19 -24.65 28.76
CA CYS A 662 -15.34 -25.22 28.06
C CYS A 662 -14.95 -26.04 26.83
N HIS A 663 -13.67 -25.99 26.42
CA HIS A 663 -13.14 -26.69 25.23
C HIS A 663 -13.86 -26.34 23.92
N LEU A 664 -14.61 -25.23 23.93
CA LEU A 664 -15.24 -24.69 22.74
C LEU A 664 -14.16 -24.11 21.83
N GLY A 665 -14.06 -24.65 20.62
CA GLY A 665 -13.25 -24.10 19.55
C GLY A 665 -13.96 -22.94 18.88
N MET A 666 -13.24 -21.86 18.65
CA MET A 666 -13.70 -20.69 17.94
C MET A 666 -13.09 -20.61 16.54
N PRO A 667 -13.85 -20.11 15.55
CA PRO A 667 -13.33 -19.83 14.23
C PRO A 667 -12.27 -18.72 14.29
N SER A 668 -11.45 -18.61 13.25
CA SER A 668 -10.54 -17.47 13.10
C SER A 668 -11.34 -16.16 13.05
N LEU A 669 -10.77 -15.10 13.62
CA LEU A 669 -11.35 -13.77 13.61
C LEU A 669 -11.19 -13.10 12.24
N ASP A 670 -11.91 -13.62 11.24
CA ASP A 670 -11.99 -13.02 9.91
C ASP A 670 -13.02 -11.87 9.91
N PRO A 671 -12.79 -10.75 9.20
CA PRO A 671 -13.77 -9.66 9.09
C PRO A 671 -15.19 -10.07 8.66
N ARG A 672 -15.35 -11.24 8.00
CA ARG A 672 -16.65 -11.83 7.65
C ARG A 672 -17.43 -12.36 8.85
N LEU A 673 -16.76 -12.73 9.94
CA LEU A 673 -17.40 -13.11 11.21
C LEU A 673 -18.16 -11.93 11.82
N PHE A 674 -17.68 -10.71 11.60
CA PHE A 674 -18.31 -9.49 12.11
C PHE A 674 -19.31 -8.88 11.14
N SER A 675 -19.69 -9.59 10.07
CA SER A 675 -20.62 -9.08 9.07
C SER A 675 -21.98 -9.76 9.20
N PHE A 676 -23.02 -9.00 9.55
CA PHE A 676 -24.40 -9.49 9.46
C PHE A 676 -24.90 -9.67 8.01
N ASN A 677 -24.12 -9.25 7.00
CA ASN A 677 -24.36 -9.54 5.58
C ASN A 677 -23.75 -10.88 5.13
N SER A 678 -22.93 -11.51 5.97
CA SER A 678 -22.29 -12.81 5.70
C SER A 678 -22.94 -13.89 6.54
N ARG A 679 -23.15 -15.08 5.97
CA ARG A 679 -23.60 -16.26 6.73
C ARG A 679 -22.69 -16.63 7.90
N HIS A 680 -21.42 -16.23 7.85
CA HIS A 680 -20.45 -16.52 8.92
C HIS A 680 -20.69 -15.70 10.19
N GLY A 681 -21.26 -14.49 10.06
CA GLY A 681 -21.44 -13.55 11.15
C GLY A 681 -22.89 -13.25 11.49
N ALA A 682 -23.79 -13.40 10.52
CA ALA A 682 -25.22 -13.15 10.68
C ALA A 682 -25.83 -14.04 11.76
N CYS A 683 -26.81 -13.50 12.48
CA CYS A 683 -27.64 -14.28 13.38
C CYS A 683 -28.41 -15.35 12.58
N ASP A 684 -28.29 -16.62 12.99
CA ASP A 684 -28.92 -17.76 12.30
C ASP A 684 -30.46 -17.65 12.28
N ARG A 685 -31.06 -16.92 13.22
CA ARG A 685 -32.51 -16.81 13.36
C ARG A 685 -33.14 -15.73 12.48
N CYS A 686 -32.49 -14.57 12.34
CA CYS A 686 -33.03 -13.44 11.54
C CYS A 686 -32.20 -13.13 10.30
N GLU A 687 -31.20 -13.96 10.00
CA GLU A 687 -30.29 -13.82 8.86
C GLU A 687 -29.71 -12.40 8.72
N GLY A 688 -29.35 -11.78 9.84
CA GLY A 688 -28.75 -10.45 9.86
C GLY A 688 -29.69 -9.26 9.66
N ILE A 689 -31.01 -9.47 9.69
CA ILE A 689 -32.00 -8.38 9.60
C ILE A 689 -32.18 -7.68 10.96
N GLY A 690 -32.15 -8.44 12.05
CA GLY A 690 -32.37 -7.93 13.42
C GLY A 690 -33.84 -7.94 13.89
N HIS A 691 -34.79 -8.08 12.97
CA HIS A 691 -36.23 -8.15 13.25
C HIS A 691 -36.84 -9.48 12.79
N TRP A 692 -37.93 -9.88 13.44
CA TRP A 692 -38.72 -11.07 13.13
C TRP A 692 -39.83 -10.72 12.12
N GLY A 693 -40.10 -11.58 11.13
CA GLY A 693 -41.15 -11.34 10.11
C GLY A 693 -40.72 -10.51 8.89
N GLY A 694 -39.47 -10.03 8.85
CA GLY A 694 -38.87 -9.41 7.67
C GLY A 694 -39.31 -7.97 7.38
N SER A 695 -40.21 -7.37 8.16
CA SER A 695 -40.54 -5.93 8.14
C SER A 695 -39.89 -5.19 9.32
N VAL A 696 -39.70 -3.88 9.17
CA VAL A 696 -39.23 -2.98 10.25
C VAL A 696 -40.23 -2.92 11.41
N ASP A 697 -41.52 -3.11 11.11
CA ASP A 697 -42.60 -3.19 12.09
C ASP A 697 -42.66 -4.54 12.84
N GLY A 698 -41.72 -5.44 12.56
CA GLY A 698 -41.61 -6.73 13.22
C GLY A 698 -40.88 -6.66 14.56
N ASP A 699 -41.24 -7.56 15.48
CA ASP A 699 -40.62 -7.67 16.80
C ASP A 699 -39.10 -7.85 16.70
N VAL A 700 -38.37 -7.25 17.64
CA VAL A 700 -36.91 -7.41 17.75
C VAL A 700 -36.58 -8.91 17.85
N CYS A 701 -35.61 -9.38 17.07
CA CYS A 701 -35.24 -10.79 17.05
C CYS A 701 -34.83 -11.25 18.46
N PRO A 702 -35.49 -12.24 19.07
CA PRO A 702 -35.23 -12.63 20.46
C PRO A 702 -33.88 -13.35 20.64
N ALA A 703 -33.29 -13.89 19.57
CA ALA A 703 -32.00 -14.57 19.63
C ALA A 703 -30.82 -13.59 19.71
N CYS A 704 -30.79 -12.58 18.84
CA CYS A 704 -29.71 -11.58 18.83
C CYS A 704 -30.10 -10.26 19.52
N LYS A 705 -31.35 -10.12 19.98
CA LYS A 705 -31.90 -8.90 20.59
C LYS A 705 -31.67 -7.64 19.74
N GLY A 706 -31.82 -7.79 18.43
CA GLY A 706 -31.59 -6.71 17.45
C GLY A 706 -30.16 -6.63 16.93
N ALA A 707 -29.19 -7.35 17.51
CA ALA A 707 -27.77 -7.21 17.19
C ALA A 707 -27.34 -7.69 15.80
N ARG A 708 -28.24 -8.37 15.08
CA ARG A 708 -28.02 -8.91 13.72
C ARG A 708 -26.90 -9.96 13.59
N LEU A 709 -26.11 -10.18 14.63
CA LEU A 709 -24.95 -11.07 14.64
C LEU A 709 -25.19 -12.36 15.44
N ASN A 710 -24.41 -13.39 15.15
CA ASN A 710 -24.36 -14.62 15.94
C ASN A 710 -23.59 -14.43 17.25
N GLU A 711 -23.76 -15.39 18.16
CA GLU A 711 -23.18 -15.34 19.50
C GLU A 711 -21.63 -15.33 19.48
N THR A 712 -21.03 -15.98 18.48
CA THR A 712 -19.57 -16.06 18.33
C THR A 712 -18.97 -14.69 17.98
N ALA A 713 -19.61 -13.93 17.09
CA ALA A 713 -19.18 -12.58 16.76
C ALA A 713 -19.35 -11.63 17.96
N LEU A 714 -20.46 -11.76 18.70
CA LEU A 714 -20.76 -10.94 19.88
C LEU A 714 -19.90 -11.29 21.10
N SER A 715 -19.23 -12.45 21.11
CA SER A 715 -18.31 -12.82 22.19
C SER A 715 -16.93 -12.16 22.06
N VAL A 716 -16.61 -11.56 20.91
CA VAL A 716 -15.36 -10.82 20.71
C VAL A 716 -15.52 -9.40 21.22
N ARG A 717 -14.59 -8.98 22.08
CA ARG A 717 -14.68 -7.69 22.76
C ARG A 717 -13.39 -6.88 22.66
N ILE A 718 -13.55 -5.56 22.60
CA ILE A 718 -12.51 -4.55 22.77
C ILE A 718 -12.95 -3.69 23.96
N ASN A 719 -12.07 -3.50 24.95
CA ASN A 719 -12.36 -2.74 26.18
C ASN A 719 -13.70 -3.13 26.84
N GLY A 720 -14.00 -4.44 26.85
CA GLY A 720 -15.21 -5.01 27.45
C GLY A 720 -16.48 -4.96 26.60
N ARG A 721 -16.44 -4.29 25.43
CA ARG A 721 -17.58 -4.10 24.52
C ARG A 721 -17.45 -4.92 23.24
N ASN A 722 -18.55 -5.49 22.76
CA ASN A 722 -18.64 -6.14 21.46
C ASN A 722 -18.95 -5.12 20.35
N ILE A 723 -18.91 -5.55 19.08
CA ILE A 723 -19.13 -4.67 17.92
C ILE A 723 -20.54 -4.06 17.90
N TRP A 724 -21.55 -4.79 18.37
CA TRP A 724 -22.93 -4.28 18.45
C TRP A 724 -23.08 -3.24 19.55
N ASP A 725 -22.40 -3.38 20.69
CA ASP A 725 -22.44 -2.38 21.77
C ASP A 725 -21.97 -0.99 21.32
N VAL A 726 -21.17 -0.92 20.24
CA VAL A 726 -20.79 0.33 19.56
C VAL A 726 -21.85 0.75 18.55
N CYS A 727 -22.38 -0.19 17.76
CA CYS A 727 -23.43 0.11 16.78
C CYS A 727 -24.72 0.61 17.45
N ASP A 728 -25.00 0.16 18.67
CA ASP A 728 -26.18 0.55 19.45
C ASP A 728 -26.04 1.91 20.14
N GLN A 729 -25.09 2.74 19.71
CA GLN A 729 -24.87 4.08 20.23
C GLN A 729 -25.12 5.13 19.16
N SER A 730 -25.51 6.33 19.60
CA SER A 730 -25.50 7.52 18.77
C SER A 730 -24.09 7.82 18.25
N VAL A 731 -24.00 8.52 17.11
CA VAL A 731 -22.72 9.01 16.55
C VAL A 731 -21.92 9.80 17.59
N SER A 732 -22.54 10.72 18.33
CA SER A 732 -21.89 11.52 19.38
C SER A 732 -21.32 10.66 20.50
N ALA A 733 -22.10 9.69 20.99
CA ALA A 733 -21.66 8.77 22.02
C ALA A 733 -20.52 7.88 21.52
N ALA A 734 -20.68 7.27 20.34
CA ALA A 734 -19.66 6.41 19.74
C ALA A 734 -18.32 7.14 19.57
N ARG A 735 -18.34 8.39 19.10
CA ARG A 735 -17.13 9.24 19.03
C ARG A 735 -16.48 9.38 20.40
N GLY A 736 -17.26 9.76 21.41
CA GLY A 736 -16.79 9.85 22.80
C GLY A 736 -16.13 8.55 23.26
N PHE A 737 -16.71 7.39 22.96
CA PHE A 737 -16.11 6.11 23.31
C PHE A 737 -14.78 5.85 22.60
N PHE A 738 -14.69 6.06 21.29
CA PHE A 738 -13.44 5.81 20.55
C PHE A 738 -12.27 6.66 21.03
N THR A 739 -12.52 7.91 21.46
CA THR A 739 -11.45 8.76 22.00
C THR A 739 -10.87 8.25 23.32
N THR A 740 -11.62 7.43 24.07
CA THR A 740 -11.16 6.81 25.32
C THR A 740 -10.35 5.52 25.11
N TRP A 741 -10.38 4.95 23.90
CA TRP A 741 -9.74 3.66 23.65
C TRP A 741 -8.23 3.83 23.56
N GLN A 742 -7.54 3.22 24.52
CA GLN A 742 -6.08 3.17 24.55
C GLN A 742 -5.62 1.77 24.19
N PHE A 743 -4.71 1.71 23.22
CA PHE A 743 -4.03 0.50 22.80
C PHE A 743 -2.54 0.65 23.07
N SER A 744 -1.82 -0.47 23.21
CA SER A 744 -0.38 -0.47 23.42
C SER A 744 0.31 -1.48 22.50
N GLY A 745 1.55 -1.16 22.11
CA GLY A 745 2.36 -1.99 21.24
C GLY A 745 1.68 -2.28 19.89
N ARG A 746 1.73 -3.54 19.46
CA ARG A 746 1.19 -4.03 18.17
C ARG A 746 -0.25 -3.61 17.92
N ASP A 747 -1.10 -3.70 18.94
CA ASP A 747 -2.53 -3.39 18.80
C ASP A 747 -2.73 -1.90 18.52
N ALA A 748 -1.84 -1.01 19.02
CA ALA A 748 -1.91 0.42 18.75
C ALA A 748 -1.56 0.75 17.29
N ASP A 749 -0.51 0.12 16.76
CA ASP A 749 -0.08 0.33 15.37
C ASP A 749 -1.17 -0.10 14.36
N ILE A 750 -1.91 -1.16 14.69
CA ILE A 750 -3.04 -1.64 13.87
C ILE A 750 -4.29 -0.78 14.09
N ALA A 751 -4.62 -0.46 15.35
CA ALA A 751 -5.86 0.23 15.69
C ALA A 751 -5.84 1.70 15.26
N LYS A 752 -4.69 2.38 15.34
CA LYS A 752 -4.58 3.82 15.05
C LYS A 752 -5.14 4.22 13.68
N PRO A 753 -4.66 3.69 12.54
CA PRO A 753 -5.19 4.08 11.24
C PRO A 753 -6.68 3.71 11.05
N LEU A 754 -7.18 2.68 11.74
CA LEU A 754 -8.60 2.32 11.73
C LEU A 754 -9.44 3.29 12.55
N LEU A 755 -8.95 3.68 13.73
CA LEU A 755 -9.63 4.63 14.61
C LEU A 755 -9.65 6.03 14.01
N ASP A 756 -8.56 6.47 13.39
CA ASP A 756 -8.49 7.77 12.71
C ASP A 756 -9.59 7.86 11.64
N GLU A 757 -9.75 6.80 10.84
CA GLU A 757 -10.77 6.74 9.79
C GLU A 757 -12.20 6.62 10.33
N ILE A 758 -12.41 5.87 11.43
CA ILE A 758 -13.70 5.80 12.12
C ILE A 758 -14.07 7.17 12.69
N LEU A 759 -13.16 7.82 13.41
CA LEU A 759 -13.39 9.12 14.05
C LEU A 759 -13.69 10.19 13.01
N ASN A 760 -12.90 10.27 11.93
CA ASN A 760 -13.14 11.20 10.82
C ASN A 760 -14.57 11.06 10.26
N ARG A 761 -15.04 9.83 10.05
CA ARG A 761 -16.40 9.57 9.54
C ARG A 761 -17.49 9.92 10.52
N LEU A 762 -17.27 9.70 11.81
CA LEU A 762 -18.19 10.13 12.87
C LEU A 762 -18.23 11.66 12.97
N ASP A 763 -17.09 12.34 12.80
CA ASP A 763 -17.01 13.79 12.78
C ASP A 763 -17.77 14.38 11.59
N PHE A 764 -17.67 13.80 10.40
CA PHE A 764 -18.49 14.23 9.26
C PHE A 764 -19.99 14.07 9.51
N LEU A 765 -20.42 13.00 10.21
CA LEU A 765 -21.82 12.82 10.60
C LEU A 765 -22.29 13.86 11.63
N ASP A 766 -21.43 14.22 12.59
CA ASP A 766 -21.70 15.28 13.57
C ASP A 766 -21.83 16.66 12.89
N GLN A 767 -20.94 16.95 11.94
CA GLN A 767 -20.93 18.20 11.17
C GLN A 767 -22.23 18.41 10.39
N VAL A 768 -22.77 17.36 9.74
CA VAL A 768 -24.07 17.44 9.06
C VAL A 768 -25.28 17.36 10.01
N GLY A 769 -25.07 17.34 11.33
CA GLY A 769 -26.13 17.34 12.33
C GLY A 769 -26.87 16.00 12.45
N LEU A 770 -26.13 14.89 12.33
CA LEU A 770 -26.63 13.52 12.51
C LEU A 770 -26.05 12.84 13.75
N ASP A 771 -25.56 13.63 14.70
CA ASP A 771 -24.91 13.20 15.95
C ASP A 771 -25.81 12.33 16.85
N TYR A 772 -27.14 12.46 16.68
CA TYR A 772 -28.16 11.71 17.41
C TYR A 772 -28.45 10.32 16.83
N LEU A 773 -28.03 10.03 15.60
CA LEU A 773 -28.37 8.76 14.95
C LEU A 773 -27.59 7.58 15.53
N HIS A 774 -28.30 6.49 15.82
CA HIS A 774 -27.65 5.23 16.17
C HIS A 774 -27.00 4.59 14.94
N LEU A 775 -25.75 4.14 15.09
CA LEU A 775 -24.97 3.50 14.02
C LEU A 775 -25.64 2.22 13.47
N GLY A 776 -26.36 1.49 14.33
CA GLY A 776 -27.11 0.28 14.01
C GLY A 776 -28.52 0.53 13.45
N ARG A 777 -28.98 1.78 13.36
CA ARG A 777 -30.30 2.14 12.84
C ARG A 777 -30.43 1.67 11.39
N GLY A 778 -31.55 1.02 11.06
CA GLY A 778 -31.86 0.55 9.72
C GLY A 778 -31.96 1.70 8.73
N ALA A 779 -31.32 1.55 7.57
CA ALA A 779 -31.28 2.55 6.52
C ALA A 779 -32.66 2.87 5.92
N ASP A 780 -33.52 1.85 5.89
CA ASP A 780 -34.92 1.91 5.47
C ASP A 780 -35.80 2.74 6.41
N THR A 781 -35.34 3.04 7.62
CA THR A 781 -36.05 3.87 8.61
C THR A 781 -35.67 5.34 8.55
N LEU A 782 -34.70 5.72 7.70
CA LEU A 782 -34.21 7.09 7.60
C LEU A 782 -35.20 7.95 6.81
N SER A 783 -35.41 9.19 7.26
CA SER A 783 -36.07 10.20 6.45
C SER A 783 -35.23 10.56 5.22
N GLY A 784 -35.87 11.12 4.18
CA GLY A 784 -35.15 11.58 2.98
C GLY A 784 -33.99 12.53 3.30
N GLY A 785 -34.22 13.51 4.18
CA GLY A 785 -33.19 14.46 4.61
C GLY A 785 -32.07 13.84 5.47
N GLU A 786 -32.36 12.83 6.29
CA GLU A 786 -31.32 12.05 6.98
C GLU A 786 -30.47 11.25 5.98
N GLY A 787 -31.10 10.56 5.04
CA GLY A 787 -30.42 9.80 4.00
C GLY A 787 -29.52 10.68 3.12
N GLN A 788 -29.99 11.88 2.77
CA GLN A 788 -29.23 12.86 1.99
C GLN A 788 -28.00 13.36 2.74
N ARG A 789 -28.15 13.72 4.02
CA ARG A 789 -27.04 14.18 4.87
C ARG A 789 -26.01 13.08 5.15
N ILE A 790 -26.43 11.82 5.29
CA ILE A 790 -25.51 10.68 5.38
C ILE A 790 -24.66 10.57 4.11
N ARG A 791 -25.26 10.73 2.93
CA ARG A 791 -24.52 10.71 1.67
C ARG A 791 -23.56 11.89 1.58
N LEU A 792 -23.98 13.08 2.00
CA LEU A 792 -23.12 14.26 2.06
C LEU A 792 -21.89 14.02 2.95
N ALA A 793 -22.09 13.50 4.16
CA ALA A 793 -21.00 13.14 5.08
C ALA A 793 -20.04 12.09 4.46
N ALA A 794 -20.58 11.08 3.76
CA ALA A 794 -19.76 10.11 3.05
C ALA A 794 -18.91 10.76 1.93
N GLN A 795 -19.45 11.77 1.23
CA GLN A 795 -18.70 12.52 0.22
C GLN A 795 -17.61 13.39 0.84
N MET A 796 -17.85 14.00 2.01
CA MET A 796 -16.80 14.77 2.70
C MET A 796 -15.59 13.90 3.05
N GLY A 797 -15.83 12.63 3.42
CA GLY A 797 -14.77 11.66 3.71
C GLY A 797 -13.97 11.20 2.48
N SER A 798 -14.53 11.32 1.28
CA SER A 798 -13.83 10.93 0.04
C SER A 798 -12.70 11.88 -0.38
N ASN A 799 -12.64 13.08 0.21
CA ASN A 799 -11.64 14.12 -0.05
C ASN A 799 -11.40 14.44 -1.54
N LEU A 800 -12.46 14.34 -2.35
CA LEU A 800 -12.41 14.64 -3.79
C LEU A 800 -12.29 16.16 -4.04
N ARG A 801 -11.57 16.51 -5.10
CA ARG A 801 -11.41 17.88 -5.63
C ARG A 801 -11.77 17.93 -7.11
N GLY A 802 -12.23 19.07 -7.59
CA GLY A 802 -12.61 19.27 -8.99
C GLY A 802 -13.89 18.54 -9.39
N VAL A 803 -14.74 18.17 -8.44
CA VAL A 803 -16.04 17.52 -8.66
C VAL A 803 -17.16 18.57 -8.68
N CYS A 804 -18.20 18.34 -9.48
CA CYS A 804 -19.45 19.11 -9.41
C CYS A 804 -20.51 18.32 -8.62
N TYR A 805 -20.78 18.74 -7.39
CA TYR A 805 -21.83 18.17 -6.56
C TYR A 805 -23.17 18.80 -6.91
N ILE A 806 -24.16 17.98 -7.22
CA ILE A 806 -25.50 18.41 -7.60
C ILE A 806 -26.48 17.95 -6.52
N LEU A 807 -27.06 18.91 -5.81
CA LEU A 807 -27.97 18.67 -4.70
C LEU A 807 -29.35 19.23 -5.04
N VAL A 808 -30.41 18.53 -4.63
CA VAL A 808 -31.79 19.01 -4.78
C VAL A 808 -32.44 19.10 -3.43
N GLU A 809 -32.94 20.31 -3.15
CA GLU A 809 -33.70 20.67 -1.95
C GLU A 809 -33.11 20.07 -0.66
N PRO A 810 -31.79 20.27 -0.38
CA PRO A 810 -31.13 19.62 0.76
C PRO A 810 -31.61 20.17 2.11
N THR A 811 -32.34 21.27 2.12
CA THR A 811 -32.94 21.90 3.30
C THR A 811 -34.30 21.30 3.70
N ILE A 812 -34.89 20.44 2.85
CA ILE A 812 -36.20 19.85 3.13
C ILE A 812 -36.16 19.06 4.43
N CYS A 813 -37.18 19.28 5.25
CA CYS A 813 -37.34 18.67 6.56
C CYS A 813 -36.19 18.97 7.55
N LEU A 814 -35.40 20.03 7.31
CA LEU A 814 -34.46 20.58 8.29
C LEU A 814 -35.09 21.68 9.12
N HIS A 815 -34.78 21.66 10.41
CA HIS A 815 -35.05 22.80 11.29
C HIS A 815 -34.10 23.95 10.90
N PRO A 816 -34.53 25.23 10.92
CA PRO A 816 -33.70 26.37 10.54
C PRO A 816 -32.32 26.42 11.24
N ARG A 817 -32.27 26.02 12.53
CA ARG A 817 -31.00 25.86 13.29
C ARG A 817 -29.99 24.93 12.61
N ASP A 818 -30.46 23.85 12.01
CA ASP A 818 -29.59 22.81 11.42
C ASP A 818 -29.28 23.13 9.94
N ASN A 819 -29.97 24.12 9.36
CA ASN A 819 -29.70 24.62 8.02
C ASN A 819 -28.31 25.29 7.93
N ASP A 820 -27.94 26.07 8.94
CA ASP A 820 -26.61 26.72 8.98
C ASP A 820 -25.47 25.69 8.92
N LYS A 821 -25.59 24.56 9.65
CA LYS A 821 -24.61 23.47 9.62
C LYS A 821 -24.46 22.85 8.24
N LEU A 822 -25.59 22.64 7.54
CA LEU A 822 -25.60 22.15 6.16
C LEU A 822 -24.90 23.14 5.23
N LEU A 823 -25.22 24.44 5.33
CA LEU A 823 -24.62 25.48 4.49
C LEU A 823 -23.12 25.65 4.72
N ASP A 824 -22.66 25.55 5.97
CA ASP A 824 -21.24 25.55 6.31
C ASP A 824 -20.54 24.32 5.70
N THR A 825 -21.19 23.15 5.75
CA THR A 825 -20.69 21.93 5.10
C THR A 825 -20.55 22.09 3.58
N LEU A 826 -21.55 22.68 2.91
CA LEU A 826 -21.48 22.95 1.46
C LEU A 826 -20.37 23.96 1.14
N THR A 827 -20.15 24.93 2.02
CA THR A 827 -19.06 25.91 1.90
C THR A 827 -17.70 25.22 2.02
N GLU A 828 -17.53 24.30 2.97
CA GLU A 828 -16.29 23.52 3.11
C GLU A 828 -16.03 22.63 1.90
N LEU A 829 -17.06 21.96 1.37
CA LEU A 829 -16.93 21.15 0.14
C LEU A 829 -16.47 22.00 -1.04
N LYS A 830 -16.99 23.23 -1.16
CA LYS A 830 -16.56 24.21 -2.16
C LYS A 830 -15.11 24.63 -1.94
N GLU A 831 -14.71 24.98 -0.71
CA GLU A 831 -13.34 25.39 -0.36
C GLU A 831 -12.29 24.31 -0.62
N LYS A 832 -12.69 23.03 -0.65
CA LYS A 832 -11.84 21.93 -1.15
C LYS A 832 -11.58 21.98 -2.66
N GLY A 833 -12.13 22.96 -3.39
CA GLY A 833 -11.98 23.12 -4.84
C GLY A 833 -13.03 22.33 -5.63
N ASN A 834 -14.27 22.31 -5.14
CA ASN A 834 -15.39 21.68 -5.81
C ASN A 834 -16.43 22.72 -6.23
N THR A 835 -17.20 22.40 -7.26
CA THR A 835 -18.37 23.19 -7.67
C THR A 835 -19.61 22.60 -7.01
N ILE A 836 -20.45 23.42 -6.38
CA ILE A 836 -21.67 22.96 -5.72
C ILE A 836 -22.86 23.59 -6.44
N VAL A 837 -23.71 22.78 -7.07
CA VAL A 837 -24.95 23.23 -7.73
C VAL A 837 -26.13 22.72 -6.91
N VAL A 838 -26.90 23.64 -6.33
CA VAL A 838 -28.04 23.32 -5.47
C VAL A 838 -29.33 23.82 -6.12
N VAL A 839 -30.30 22.94 -6.32
CA VAL A 839 -31.67 23.36 -6.67
C VAL A 839 -32.40 23.70 -5.37
N GLU A 840 -32.75 24.98 -5.16
CA GLU A 840 -33.38 25.41 -3.90
C GLU A 840 -34.31 26.63 -3.96
N HIS A 841 -35.14 26.74 -2.92
CA HIS A 841 -36.11 27.77 -2.59
C HIS A 841 -35.90 28.39 -1.19
N ASP A 842 -35.11 27.77 -0.29
CA ASP A 842 -34.79 28.36 1.01
C ASP A 842 -34.00 29.67 0.89
N GLU A 843 -34.44 30.65 1.67
CA GLU A 843 -33.87 31.99 1.66
C GLU A 843 -32.41 32.00 2.13
N ALA A 844 -32.06 31.25 3.17
CA ALA A 844 -30.70 31.24 3.71
C ALA A 844 -29.72 30.62 2.70
N THR A 845 -30.10 29.53 2.05
CA THR A 845 -29.33 28.88 0.98
C THR A 845 -29.10 29.82 -0.20
N ILE A 846 -30.16 30.48 -0.69
CA ILE A 846 -30.08 31.45 -1.79
C ILE A 846 -29.18 32.63 -1.41
N ARG A 847 -29.28 33.14 -0.18
CA ARG A 847 -28.46 34.27 0.30
C ARG A 847 -26.98 33.89 0.39
N ARG A 848 -26.66 32.65 0.76
CA ARG A 848 -25.29 32.14 0.91
C ARG A 848 -24.59 31.86 -0.42
N ALA A 849 -25.35 31.64 -1.50
CA ALA A 849 -24.82 31.35 -2.82
C ALA A 849 -24.01 32.52 -3.41
N GLU A 850 -22.87 32.21 -4.01
CA GLU A 850 -22.07 33.19 -4.77
C GLU A 850 -22.67 33.47 -6.15
N HIS A 851 -23.42 32.51 -6.70
CA HIS A 851 -24.10 32.65 -7.98
C HIS A 851 -25.54 32.10 -7.93
N ARG A 852 -26.46 32.75 -8.63
CA ARG A 852 -27.90 32.42 -8.64
C ARG A 852 -28.39 32.34 -10.08
N ILE A 853 -29.07 31.25 -10.40
CA ILE A 853 -29.67 30.95 -11.71
C ILE A 853 -31.20 30.97 -11.58
#